data_AF-A0A7V4GFS6-F1
#
_entry.id   AF-A0A7V4GFS6-F1
#
_cell.length_a   1.000
_cell.length_b   1.000
_cell.length_c   1.000
_cell.angle_alpha   90.00
_cell.angle_beta   90.00
_cell.angle_gamma   90.00
#
_symmetry.space_group_name_H-M   'P 1'
#
loop_
_entity.id
_entity.type
_entity.pdbx_description
1 polymer ?
#
loop_
_entity_poly.entity_id
_entity_poly.type
_entity_poly.pdbx_seq_one_letter_code
_entity_poly.pdbx_strand_id
1 'polypeptide(L)'
;MGRRGWGFLPWVVVVWMCGCGAERREWAGGGAEEAGGGSGEARADRPASGWDGAGDRDGGGDGVADGAVGTGGDARGEAEEAEAGAARLGLLGPDGWVLCGEPPPGMACIPGGPFVRGDDRGEPDERPAAEIEVSTFYLDRHEVTNAAYRRCMEAGACRLRHHYPRFQDPEQPVVAVTWEDARAYCAWAGKRLPTEAEWEKAARGGDGRVYAWGNEPPTCERSMYRGCEPAWARPVGSFAANPWGVFDLSGNAYEFVQDWYAPCYRGCAGECGAACFGRDPRGPCGGLEECPGRERRVLRGGSWFWPAEQLRVANRRGMRPDSGGHRLGFRCALDAPYERRPEPPSPPGTGVGPLTAAERETLFGVAGEPLPRRRFDDRHFALSNESDHALWLPYVAGLGGGYLGVGADQNYTLFAAARSEFAWLIDYDAVVTQAHRIYRALIVESVSPDEFLLRWEPFDEPATRELLEAAFAGDPDRAELLDLFAALRPAAGRYFERVAARRAPDGGPGSWLADPAWYRRVRAMFAADRVRVVLGDLLGAGAMPAIAAAQGALGVPMRVVYLSNAEEYFAYSEAFRRSVGAMPFDERSVVLRTVARRVPGGTRRAWHYQVEPARGFVDRLTVRRVERFASYADEASYSAEGGVSLFPGFSSGVSGGRGGDP
;
A
#
# COMPACT_ATOMS: atom_id res chain seq x y z
N MET A 1 -42.30 23.52 -55.11
CA MET A 1 -43.30 23.49 -54.02
C MET A 1 -43.17 22.13 -53.33
N GLY A 2 -42.32 21.98 -52.30
CA GLY A 2 -42.66 21.99 -50.85
C GLY A 2 -42.70 20.52 -50.35
N ARG A 3 -42.06 20.04 -49.28
CA ARG A 3 -41.55 20.58 -47.99
C ARG A 3 -40.32 19.73 -47.56
N ARG A 4 -39.14 20.31 -47.30
CA ARG A 4 -38.48 20.64 -46.01
C ARG A 4 -38.58 19.60 -44.87
N GLY A 5 -37.47 18.92 -44.59
CA GLY A 5 -37.07 18.39 -43.27
C GLY A 5 -35.80 19.12 -42.80
N TRP A 6 -35.76 19.47 -41.51
CA TRP A 6 -34.69 20.26 -40.88
C TRP A 6 -33.62 19.34 -40.27
N GLY A 7 -32.36 19.73 -40.40
CA GLY A 7 -31.23 19.17 -39.67
C GLY A 7 -30.71 20.16 -38.62
N PHE A 8 -30.02 19.64 -37.60
CA PHE A 8 -29.16 20.42 -36.68
C PHE A 8 -28.08 19.52 -36.05
N LEU A 9 -26.86 20.06 -36.03
CA LEU A 9 -25.64 19.74 -35.26
C LEU A 9 -24.86 21.08 -35.20
N PRO A 10 -23.83 21.28 -34.35
CA PRO A 10 -23.65 20.96 -32.92
C PRO A 10 -23.33 22.24 -32.10
N TRP A 11 -23.28 22.14 -30.77
CA TRP A 11 -22.84 23.21 -29.87
C TRP A 11 -21.36 23.07 -29.48
N VAL A 12 -20.67 24.21 -29.52
CA VAL A 12 -19.27 24.47 -29.16
C VAL A 12 -19.18 24.79 -27.67
N VAL A 13 -18.16 24.26 -26.99
CA VAL A 13 -17.77 24.61 -25.62
C VAL A 13 -16.72 25.73 -25.66
N VAL A 14 -16.98 26.83 -24.95
CA VAL A 14 -16.07 27.97 -24.80
C VAL A 14 -15.45 27.97 -23.40
N VAL A 15 -14.14 28.13 -23.36
CA VAL A 15 -13.27 28.35 -22.19
C VAL A 15 -13.46 29.77 -21.65
N TRP A 16 -13.42 29.98 -20.33
CA TRP A 16 -13.10 31.30 -19.75
C TRP A 16 -12.21 31.19 -18.50
N MET A 17 -11.18 32.03 -18.49
CA MET A 17 -10.22 32.29 -17.41
C MET A 17 -10.68 33.46 -16.51
N CYS A 18 -10.07 33.50 -15.32
CA CYS A 18 -10.06 34.48 -14.23
C CYS A 18 -10.49 35.95 -14.46
N GLY A 19 -11.10 36.53 -13.41
CA GLY A 19 -11.13 37.96 -13.14
C GLY A 19 -11.56 38.28 -11.69
N CYS A 20 -10.70 38.98 -10.95
CA CYS A 20 -10.94 39.55 -9.60
C CYS A 20 -12.14 40.52 -9.55
N GLY A 21 -12.79 40.61 -8.38
CA GLY A 21 -13.68 41.71 -8.04
C GLY A 21 -14.31 41.54 -6.65
N ALA A 22 -13.81 42.32 -5.69
CA ALA A 22 -14.38 42.42 -4.34
C ALA A 22 -15.77 43.07 -4.36
N GLU A 23 -16.68 42.62 -3.49
CA GLU A 23 -17.67 43.52 -2.87
C GLU A 23 -18.33 42.89 -1.64
N ARG A 24 -18.36 43.68 -0.56
CA ARG A 24 -19.07 43.45 0.69
C ARG A 24 -20.58 43.45 0.46
N ARG A 25 -21.33 42.54 1.09
CA ARG A 25 -22.70 42.82 1.55
C ARG A 25 -22.98 42.15 2.89
N GLU A 26 -23.24 43.00 3.87
CA GLU A 26 -23.91 42.71 5.13
C GLU A 26 -25.31 42.16 4.84
N TRP A 27 -25.71 41.07 5.52
CA TRP A 27 -27.11 40.75 5.77
C TRP A 27 -27.29 40.54 7.26
N ALA A 28 -27.99 41.50 7.87
CA ALA A 28 -28.53 41.42 9.20
C ALA A 28 -29.97 40.88 9.14
N GLY A 29 -30.34 40.13 10.18
CA GLY A 29 -31.70 40.13 10.70
C GLY A 29 -32.60 38.94 10.33
N GLY A 30 -32.98 38.17 11.35
CA GLY A 30 -34.09 37.23 11.31
C GLY A 30 -34.01 36.21 12.45
N GLY A 31 -34.48 36.59 13.64
CA GLY A 31 -34.48 35.76 14.84
C GLY A 31 -35.74 34.91 15.04
N ALA A 32 -35.87 34.43 16.29
CA ALA A 32 -36.84 33.48 16.88
C ALA A 32 -36.44 32.00 16.66
N GLU A 33 -36.39 31.12 17.66
CA GLU A 33 -37.17 31.07 18.90
C GLU A 33 -36.50 30.12 19.93
N GLU A 34 -36.65 30.45 21.21
CA GLU A 34 -36.21 29.68 22.38
C GLU A 34 -37.16 28.50 22.70
N ALA A 35 -36.59 27.37 23.12
CA ALA A 35 -37.15 26.42 24.09
C ALA A 35 -35.98 25.50 24.51
N GLY A 36 -35.56 25.41 25.76
CA GLY A 36 -36.35 25.18 26.96
C GLY A 36 -35.88 23.84 27.54
N GLY A 37 -35.01 23.90 28.55
CA GLY A 37 -34.39 22.73 29.17
C GLY A 37 -35.38 21.87 29.96
N GLY A 38 -35.02 20.60 30.17
CA GLY A 38 -35.79 19.66 30.99
C GLY A 38 -35.04 18.36 31.19
N SER A 39 -34.45 18.24 32.38
CA SER A 39 -33.82 17.07 32.98
C SER A 39 -34.70 15.82 33.00
N GLY A 40 -34.11 14.65 32.76
CA GLY A 40 -34.71 13.34 33.03
C GLY A 40 -33.71 12.43 33.75
N GLU A 41 -33.89 12.29 35.06
CA GLU A 41 -33.30 11.23 35.88
C GLU A 41 -33.79 9.85 35.43
N ALA A 42 -32.92 8.84 35.49
CA ALA A 42 -33.33 7.45 35.55
C ALA A 42 -32.49 6.70 36.61
N ARG A 43 -33.18 6.34 37.70
CA ARG A 43 -32.81 5.32 38.71
C ARG A 43 -32.38 4.02 38.02
N ALA A 44 -31.23 3.45 38.38
CA ALA A 44 -31.01 2.52 39.49
C ALA A 44 -31.77 1.18 39.33
N ASP A 45 -31.02 0.13 38.99
CA ASP A 45 -31.32 -1.25 39.38
C ASP A 45 -30.00 -1.98 39.68
N ARG A 46 -29.90 -2.48 40.93
CA ARG A 46 -28.95 -3.51 41.37
C ARG A 46 -29.60 -4.87 41.13
N PRO A 47 -28.78 -5.93 41.12
CA PRO A 47 -28.99 -6.91 42.18
C PRO A 47 -27.69 -7.30 42.90
N ALA A 48 -27.87 -7.64 44.16
CA ALA A 48 -26.87 -8.17 45.06
C ALA A 48 -26.90 -9.71 45.09
N SER A 49 -25.73 -10.33 45.17
CA SER A 49 -25.39 -11.50 46.00
C SER A 49 -23.87 -11.66 45.80
N GLY A 50 -23.00 -11.49 46.80
CA GLY A 50 -23.01 -12.10 48.12
C GLY A 50 -22.26 -13.41 48.00
N TRP A 51 -21.07 -13.50 48.61
CA TRP A 51 -20.45 -14.70 49.19
C TRP A 51 -19.24 -14.22 50.02
N ASP A 52 -19.37 -14.38 51.34
CA ASP A 52 -18.36 -14.15 52.37
C ASP A 52 -17.34 -15.29 52.39
N GLY A 53 -16.13 -15.01 52.89
CA GLY A 53 -15.17 -16.07 53.26
C GLY A 53 -13.79 -15.54 53.61
N ALA A 54 -13.63 -15.08 54.85
CA ALA A 54 -12.37 -14.63 55.46
C ALA A 54 -11.35 -15.77 55.67
N GLY A 55 -10.07 -15.40 55.82
CA GLY A 55 -9.01 -16.29 56.31
C GLY A 55 -7.64 -15.61 56.42
N ASP A 56 -7.34 -15.08 57.60
CA ASP A 56 -6.03 -14.58 58.06
C ASP A 56 -4.91 -15.66 58.04
N ARG A 57 -3.64 -15.23 57.91
CA ARG A 57 -2.54 -15.36 58.91
C ARG A 57 -1.13 -15.48 58.30
N ASP A 58 -0.30 -14.49 58.64
CA ASP A 58 1.04 -14.54 59.27
C ASP A 58 2.07 -15.66 59.01
N GLY A 59 3.32 -15.22 58.87
CA GLY A 59 4.57 -15.94 59.17
C GLY A 59 5.48 -16.09 57.93
N GLY A 60 6.64 -15.45 57.79
CA GLY A 60 7.71 -15.20 58.76
C GLY A 60 8.78 -16.29 58.59
N GLY A 61 10.01 -15.94 58.20
CA GLY A 61 11.13 -16.89 58.19
C GLY A 61 12.33 -16.51 57.33
N ASP A 62 13.31 -15.88 57.99
CA ASP A 62 14.65 -15.57 57.51
C ASP A 62 15.46 -16.81 57.10
N GLY A 63 16.41 -16.59 56.18
CA GLY A 63 17.43 -17.57 55.80
C GLY A 63 18.67 -16.88 55.24
N VAL A 64 19.44 -16.22 56.11
CA VAL A 64 20.80 -15.76 55.83
C VAL A 64 21.74 -16.96 55.87
N ALA A 65 22.53 -17.15 54.81
CA ALA A 65 23.76 -17.92 54.84
C ALA A 65 24.84 -17.16 54.05
N ASP A 66 25.82 -16.67 54.80
CA ASP A 66 27.06 -16.08 54.33
C ASP A 66 27.94 -17.07 53.56
N GLY A 67 28.68 -16.52 52.59
CA GLY A 67 30.06 -16.93 52.34
C GLY A 67 30.32 -17.68 51.03
N ALA A 68 30.79 -16.97 50.00
CA ALA A 68 32.20 -17.03 49.60
C ALA A 68 32.46 -16.22 48.32
N VAL A 69 33.56 -15.50 48.36
CA VAL A 69 34.14 -14.68 47.29
C VAL A 69 34.51 -15.53 46.08
N GLY A 70 34.09 -15.08 44.89
CA GLY A 70 34.54 -15.59 43.60
C GLY A 70 34.65 -14.43 42.60
N THR A 71 35.79 -13.74 42.63
CA THR A 71 36.18 -12.77 41.60
C THR A 71 36.45 -13.49 40.28
N GLY A 72 35.62 -13.25 39.29
CA GLY A 72 35.78 -13.79 37.93
C GLY A 72 34.47 -13.66 37.15
N GLY A 73 33.94 -12.44 37.05
CA GLY A 73 32.79 -12.15 36.19
C GLY A 73 33.17 -12.41 34.74
N ASP A 74 32.50 -13.40 34.16
CA ASP A 74 32.72 -13.89 32.81
C ASP A 74 32.25 -12.84 31.80
N ALA A 75 33.17 -11.97 31.37
CA ALA A 75 32.91 -10.92 30.39
C ALA A 75 32.32 -11.45 29.05
N ARG A 76 32.35 -12.77 28.82
CA ARG A 76 31.68 -13.44 27.71
C ARG A 76 30.20 -13.71 27.96
N GLY A 77 29.81 -14.04 29.19
CA GLY A 77 28.40 -14.25 29.55
C GLY A 77 27.61 -12.94 29.54
N GLU A 78 28.22 -11.85 30.02
CA GLU A 78 27.63 -10.50 29.94
C GLU A 78 27.54 -10.00 28.49
N ALA A 79 28.47 -10.40 27.61
CA ALA A 79 28.44 -10.07 26.19
C ALA A 79 27.39 -10.87 25.40
N GLU A 80 27.25 -12.18 25.66
CA GLU A 80 26.21 -13.01 25.03
C GLU A 80 24.79 -12.62 25.48
N GLU A 81 24.59 -12.25 26.75
CA GLU A 81 23.30 -11.73 27.21
C GLU A 81 22.99 -10.34 26.63
N ALA A 82 24.00 -9.47 26.46
CA ALA A 82 23.85 -8.18 25.79
C ALA A 82 23.56 -8.33 24.29
N GLU A 83 24.17 -9.30 23.60
CA GLU A 83 23.97 -9.60 22.19
C GLU A 83 22.59 -10.23 21.93
N ALA A 84 22.17 -11.19 22.78
CA ALA A 84 20.82 -11.74 22.77
C ALA A 84 19.75 -10.70 23.13
N GLY A 85 20.09 -9.76 24.03
CA GLY A 85 19.28 -8.58 24.33
C GLY A 85 19.14 -7.68 23.10
N ALA A 86 20.24 -7.29 22.45
CA ALA A 86 20.24 -6.43 21.27
C ALA A 86 19.47 -7.05 20.08
N ALA A 87 19.58 -8.37 19.87
CA ALA A 87 18.81 -9.09 18.85
C ALA A 87 17.29 -9.07 19.14
N ARG A 88 16.87 -9.25 20.40
CA ARG A 88 15.45 -9.12 20.81
C ARG A 88 14.90 -7.71 20.67
N LEU A 89 15.77 -6.70 20.73
CA LEU A 89 15.42 -5.30 20.55
C LEU A 89 15.47 -4.84 19.09
N GLY A 90 15.78 -5.73 18.14
CA GLY A 90 15.89 -5.37 16.72
C GLY A 90 17.11 -4.50 16.39
N LEU A 91 18.10 -4.44 17.28
CA LEU A 91 19.36 -3.70 17.07
C LEU A 91 20.37 -4.49 16.23
N LEU A 92 20.17 -5.80 16.09
CA LEU A 92 20.98 -6.70 15.26
C LEU A 92 20.07 -7.43 14.27
N GLY A 93 20.37 -7.31 12.98
CA GLY A 93 19.79 -8.17 11.95
C GLY A 93 20.31 -9.62 12.06
N PRO A 94 19.68 -10.60 11.39
CA PRO A 94 20.05 -12.02 11.47
C PRO A 94 21.50 -12.35 11.06
N ASP A 95 22.22 -11.39 10.45
CA ASP A 95 23.61 -11.53 10.02
C ASP A 95 24.59 -10.58 10.75
N GLY A 96 24.23 -10.01 11.92
CA GLY A 96 25.14 -9.20 12.73
C GLY A 96 25.39 -7.76 12.26
N TRP A 97 24.51 -7.20 11.44
CA TRP A 97 24.56 -5.78 11.05
C TRP A 97 24.02 -4.87 12.16
N VAL A 98 24.78 -3.84 12.53
CA VAL A 98 24.29 -2.66 13.24
C VAL A 98 23.54 -1.78 12.23
N LEU A 99 22.20 -1.77 12.25
CA LEU A 99 21.34 -1.08 11.25
C LEU A 99 21.24 0.46 11.45
N CYS A 100 22.09 1.02 12.29
CA CYS A 100 21.96 2.36 12.84
C CYS A 100 23.32 3.05 12.94
N GLY A 101 23.46 4.20 12.28
CA GLY A 101 24.59 5.10 12.53
C GLY A 101 24.55 5.69 13.94
N GLU A 102 25.65 6.34 14.36
CA GLU A 102 25.69 7.04 15.65
C GLU A 102 24.64 8.18 15.67
N PRO A 103 23.66 8.16 16.58
CA PRO A 103 22.61 9.17 16.60
C PRO A 103 23.17 10.53 17.04
N PRO A 104 22.62 11.65 16.53
CA PRO A 104 22.97 12.97 17.05
C PRO A 104 22.75 13.06 18.57
N PRO A 105 23.50 13.91 19.29
CA PRO A 105 23.34 14.06 20.73
C PRO A 105 21.88 14.31 21.15
N GLY A 106 21.40 13.52 22.09
CA GLY A 106 20.02 13.60 22.61
C GLY A 106 18.96 12.84 21.80
N MET A 107 19.34 12.15 20.73
CA MET A 107 18.45 11.31 19.92
C MET A 107 18.76 9.81 20.09
N ALA A 108 17.77 8.98 19.83
CA ALA A 108 17.89 7.53 19.71
C ALA A 108 17.79 7.15 18.22
N CYS A 109 18.54 6.13 17.80
CA CYS A 109 18.33 5.52 16.50
C CYS A 109 17.18 4.51 16.55
N ILE A 110 16.25 4.65 15.61
CA ILE A 110 15.16 3.71 15.41
C ILE A 110 15.46 2.93 14.12
N PRO A 111 15.81 1.63 14.22
CA PRO A 111 16.24 0.86 13.06
C PRO A 111 15.10 0.67 12.05
N GLY A 112 15.44 0.75 10.77
CA GLY A 112 14.52 0.55 9.66
C GLY A 112 14.00 -0.89 9.57
N GLY A 113 12.87 -1.08 8.89
CA GLY A 113 12.26 -2.40 8.67
C GLY A 113 10.75 -2.45 8.90
N PRO A 114 10.12 -3.61 8.61
CA PRO A 114 8.69 -3.80 8.76
C PRO A 114 8.26 -3.85 10.23
N PHE A 115 7.06 -3.37 10.52
CA PHE A 115 6.37 -3.58 11.80
C PHE A 115 4.84 -3.55 11.60
N VAL A 116 4.10 -4.15 12.54
CA VAL A 116 2.64 -4.08 12.54
C VAL A 116 2.20 -2.77 13.19
N ARG A 117 1.64 -1.85 12.40
CA ARG A 117 1.00 -0.62 12.86
C ARG A 117 -0.50 -0.83 13.07
N GLY A 118 -1.07 -0.19 14.07
CA GLY A 118 -2.48 -0.27 14.42
C GLY A 118 -2.81 -1.45 15.33
N ASP A 119 -4.09 -1.55 15.70
CA ASP A 119 -4.62 -2.61 16.55
C ASP A 119 -6.09 -2.89 16.21
N ASP A 120 -6.37 -4.08 15.67
CA ASP A 120 -7.73 -4.51 15.33
C ASP A 120 -8.65 -4.66 16.55
N ARG A 121 -8.07 -4.73 17.76
CA ARG A 121 -8.80 -4.80 19.03
C ARG A 121 -9.00 -3.42 19.67
N GLY A 122 -8.33 -2.39 19.12
CA GLY A 122 -8.37 -1.01 19.60
C GLY A 122 -9.58 -0.22 19.10
N GLU A 123 -9.51 1.10 19.19
CA GLU A 123 -10.56 2.01 18.69
C GLU A 123 -10.69 1.93 17.16
N PRO A 124 -11.83 2.33 16.57
CA PRO A 124 -12.03 2.25 15.11
C PRO A 124 -10.97 2.97 14.28
N ASP A 125 -10.39 4.04 14.81
CA ASP A 125 -9.35 4.81 14.13
C ASP A 125 -7.98 4.12 14.13
N GLU A 126 -7.79 3.07 14.93
CA GLU A 126 -6.56 2.28 15.00
C GLU A 126 -6.51 1.14 13.97
N ARG A 127 -7.57 0.99 13.16
CA ARG A 127 -7.83 -0.18 12.31
C ARG A 127 -7.69 0.11 10.81
N PRO A 128 -7.40 -0.92 10.00
CA PRO A 128 -6.95 -2.25 10.43
C PRO A 128 -5.49 -2.22 10.89
N ALA A 129 -5.10 -3.20 11.71
CA ALA A 129 -3.70 -3.51 11.92
C ALA A 129 -3.08 -4.03 10.62
N ALA A 130 -1.91 -3.52 10.25
CA ALA A 130 -1.22 -3.92 9.02
C ALA A 130 0.29 -3.81 9.16
N GLU A 131 1.00 -4.70 8.46
CA GLU A 131 2.44 -4.58 8.29
C GLU A 131 2.76 -3.41 7.35
N ILE A 132 3.58 -2.48 7.82
CA ILE A 132 4.14 -1.36 7.05
C ILE A 132 5.65 -1.31 7.26
N GLU A 133 6.38 -0.67 6.36
CA GLU A 133 7.83 -0.48 6.47
C GLU A 133 8.14 0.96 6.86
N VAL A 134 9.06 1.15 7.81
CA VAL A 134 9.59 2.49 8.14
C VAL A 134 11.10 2.40 8.04
N SER A 135 11.72 3.32 7.30
CA SER A 135 13.16 3.48 7.13
C SER A 135 13.84 3.84 8.45
N THR A 136 15.16 3.66 8.53
CA THR A 136 15.92 4.09 9.70
C THR A 136 15.79 5.60 9.88
N PHE A 137 15.53 6.05 11.11
CA PHE A 137 15.45 7.46 11.48
C PHE A 137 15.96 7.67 12.90
N TYR A 138 16.22 8.92 13.27
CA TYR A 138 16.54 9.30 14.65
C TYR A 138 15.35 9.99 15.28
N LEU A 139 15.07 9.68 16.55
CA LEU A 139 14.00 10.30 17.33
C LEU A 139 14.57 10.93 18.60
N ASP A 140 14.09 12.11 18.99
CA ASP A 140 14.46 12.68 20.29
C ASP A 140 14.13 11.71 21.43
N ARG A 141 15.10 11.49 22.33
CA ARG A 141 14.95 10.56 23.45
C ARG A 141 13.84 11.00 24.41
N HIS A 142 13.58 12.30 24.47
CA HIS A 142 12.59 12.92 25.35
C HIS A 142 11.66 13.83 24.54
N GLU A 143 10.53 14.17 25.14
CA GLU A 143 9.74 15.32 24.71
C GLU A 143 10.61 16.60 24.77
N VAL A 144 10.31 17.58 23.91
CA VAL A 144 11.04 18.86 23.95
C VAL A 144 10.80 19.55 25.30
N THR A 145 11.85 19.91 26.01
CA THR A 145 11.72 20.54 27.34
C THR A 145 11.45 22.04 27.25
N ASN A 146 10.90 22.63 28.32
CA ASN A 146 10.73 24.08 28.42
C ASN A 146 12.07 24.84 28.30
N ALA A 147 13.17 24.30 28.84
CA ALA A 147 14.49 24.90 28.68
C ALA A 147 14.93 24.91 27.21
N ALA A 148 14.66 23.83 26.48
CA ALA A 148 14.99 23.73 25.07
C ALA A 148 14.13 24.67 24.21
N TYR A 149 12.84 24.76 24.49
CA TYR A 149 11.92 25.65 23.79
C TYR A 149 12.22 27.13 24.04
N ARG A 150 12.63 27.50 25.25
CA ARG A 150 13.06 28.87 25.58
C ARG A 150 14.21 29.36 24.70
N ARG A 151 15.18 28.51 24.36
CA ARG A 151 16.26 28.88 23.41
C ARG A 151 15.72 29.24 22.03
N CYS A 152 14.69 28.54 21.55
CA CYS A 152 14.05 28.88 20.28
C CYS A 152 13.28 30.21 20.35
N MET A 153 12.64 30.50 21.50
CA MET A 153 11.97 31.79 21.72
C MET A 153 12.97 32.95 21.80
N GLU A 154 14.09 32.77 22.50
CA GLU A 154 15.18 33.75 22.58
C GLU A 154 15.81 34.03 21.20
N ALA A 155 15.87 33.01 20.33
CA ALA A 155 16.28 33.16 18.94
C ALA A 155 15.21 33.80 18.04
N GLY A 156 14.01 34.10 18.56
CA GLY A 156 12.90 34.70 17.80
C GLY A 156 12.19 33.75 16.83
N ALA A 157 12.52 32.45 16.86
CA ALA A 157 11.97 31.45 15.94
C ALA A 157 10.70 30.77 16.49
N CYS A 158 10.52 30.76 17.81
CA CYS A 158 9.36 30.18 18.48
C CYS A 158 8.58 31.21 19.31
N ARG A 159 7.32 30.89 19.61
CA ARG A 159 6.47 31.63 20.54
C ARG A 159 5.63 30.67 21.36
N LEU A 160 5.24 31.09 22.57
CA LEU A 160 4.27 30.37 23.38
C LEU A 160 3.00 31.20 23.48
N ARG A 161 1.89 30.70 22.91
CA ARG A 161 0.63 31.44 22.83
C ARG A 161 -0.18 31.40 24.13
N HIS A 162 0.03 30.36 24.91
CA HIS A 162 -0.69 30.13 26.16
C HIS A 162 0.30 29.90 27.29
N HIS A 163 0.18 30.69 28.36
CA HIS A 163 1.07 30.61 29.50
C HIS A 163 0.38 29.90 30.67
N TYR A 164 0.96 28.79 31.11
CA TYR A 164 0.48 28.04 32.27
C TYR A 164 1.61 27.96 33.32
N PRO A 165 1.53 28.72 34.43
CA PRO A 165 2.62 28.83 35.41
C PRO A 165 3.11 27.49 35.99
N ARG A 166 2.21 26.51 36.09
CA ARG A 166 2.47 25.17 36.64
C ARG A 166 3.29 24.25 35.70
N PHE A 167 3.48 24.64 34.44
CA PHE A 167 4.17 23.86 33.42
C PHE A 167 5.40 24.60 32.87
N GLN A 168 6.07 25.39 33.71
CA GLN A 168 7.23 26.20 33.32
C GLN A 168 8.55 25.64 33.86
N ASP A 169 8.54 24.48 34.53
CA ASP A 169 9.77 23.86 35.02
C ASP A 169 10.71 23.59 33.82
N PRO A 170 12.00 23.97 33.89
CA PRO A 170 12.96 23.78 32.80
C PRO A 170 13.02 22.37 32.22
N GLU A 171 12.84 21.34 33.05
CA GLU A 171 13.00 19.93 32.69
C GLU A 171 11.66 19.25 32.35
N GLN A 172 10.52 19.93 32.57
CA GLN A 172 9.23 19.45 32.09
C GLN A 172 9.12 19.54 30.56
N PRO A 173 8.30 18.68 29.93
CA PRO A 173 7.96 18.84 28.53
C PRO A 173 7.28 20.20 28.31
N VAL A 174 7.68 20.88 27.24
CA VAL A 174 6.94 22.05 26.79
C VAL A 174 5.54 21.59 26.37
N VAL A 175 4.55 22.25 26.95
CA VAL A 175 3.14 22.04 26.64
C VAL A 175 2.48 23.35 26.26
N ALA A 176 1.24 23.30 25.80
CA ALA A 176 0.48 24.46 25.35
C ALA A 176 1.02 25.11 24.07
N VAL A 177 1.61 24.27 23.21
CA VAL A 177 2.03 24.60 21.86
C VAL A 177 0.97 24.13 20.85
N THR A 178 0.84 24.86 19.74
CA THR A 178 0.07 24.38 18.58
C THR A 178 0.91 23.43 17.73
N TRP A 179 0.30 22.77 16.74
CA TRP A 179 1.05 21.94 15.80
C TRP A 179 2.05 22.77 14.98
N GLU A 180 1.68 23.99 14.59
CA GLU A 180 2.58 24.93 13.91
C GLU A 180 3.77 25.32 14.77
N ASP A 181 3.54 25.59 16.06
CA ASP A 181 4.59 25.98 17.00
C ASP A 181 5.57 24.80 17.22
N ALA A 182 5.06 23.56 17.32
CA ALA A 182 5.85 22.33 17.39
C ALA A 182 6.69 22.10 16.13
N ARG A 183 6.09 22.25 14.94
CA ARG A 183 6.79 22.14 13.65
C ARG A 183 7.88 23.20 13.50
N ALA A 184 7.58 24.45 13.86
CA ALA A 184 8.53 25.55 13.79
C ALA A 184 9.75 25.31 14.68
N TYR A 185 9.55 24.78 15.89
CA TYR A 185 10.65 24.39 16.76
C TYR A 185 11.52 23.30 16.12
N CYS A 186 10.91 22.22 15.62
CA CYS A 186 11.69 21.14 15.03
C CYS A 186 12.50 21.64 13.82
N ALA A 187 11.88 22.46 12.95
CA ALA A 187 12.58 23.06 11.81
C ALA A 187 13.75 23.96 12.25
N TRP A 188 13.56 24.81 13.27
CA TRP A 188 14.62 25.64 13.84
C TRP A 188 15.77 24.80 14.43
N ALA A 189 15.44 23.65 15.03
CA ALA A 189 16.42 22.70 15.55
C ALA A 189 17.11 21.84 14.45
N GLY A 190 16.81 22.08 13.17
CA GLY A 190 17.33 21.29 12.04
C GLY A 190 16.72 19.90 11.94
N LYS A 191 15.51 19.71 12.46
CA LYS A 191 14.76 18.46 12.57
C LYS A 191 13.36 18.62 11.95
N ARG A 192 12.51 17.60 12.09
CA ARG A 192 11.08 17.64 11.73
C ARG A 192 10.22 16.99 12.81
N LEU A 193 8.89 17.10 12.71
CA LEU A 193 8.02 16.22 13.48
C LEU A 193 8.14 14.77 12.96
N PRO A 194 8.05 13.75 13.83
CA PRO A 194 7.95 12.37 13.38
C PRO A 194 6.64 12.18 12.59
N THR A 195 6.63 11.22 11.67
CA THR A 195 5.35 10.70 11.15
C THR A 195 4.65 9.90 12.24
N GLU A 196 3.34 9.69 12.10
CA GLU A 196 2.57 8.81 12.97
C GLU A 196 3.16 7.39 12.98
N ALA A 197 3.58 6.90 11.82
CA ALA A 197 4.17 5.57 11.68
C ALA A 197 5.53 5.45 12.38
N GLU A 198 6.38 6.47 12.25
CA GLU A 198 7.66 6.55 12.96
C GLU A 198 7.46 6.57 14.47
N TRP A 199 6.56 7.43 14.95
CA TRP A 199 6.25 7.52 16.37
C TRP A 199 5.74 6.19 16.92
N GLU A 200 4.80 5.55 16.22
CA GLU A 200 4.24 4.27 16.66
C GLU A 200 5.29 3.18 16.66
N LYS A 201 6.12 3.09 15.62
CA LYS A 201 7.23 2.14 15.58
C LYS A 201 8.14 2.35 16.79
N ALA A 202 8.56 3.59 17.03
CA ALA A 202 9.42 3.96 18.16
C ALA A 202 8.85 3.49 19.50
N ALA A 203 7.54 3.63 19.70
CA ALA A 203 6.88 3.23 20.94
C ALA A 203 6.63 1.71 21.03
N ARG A 204 6.19 1.11 19.93
CA ARG A 204 5.72 -0.28 19.82
C ARG A 204 6.84 -1.31 19.71
N GLY A 205 8.05 -0.88 19.35
CA GLY A 205 9.19 -1.78 19.19
C GLY A 205 9.03 -2.78 18.04
N GLY A 206 9.98 -3.70 17.91
CA GLY A 206 9.88 -4.83 16.98
C GLY A 206 8.99 -5.98 17.49
N ASP A 207 8.56 -5.91 18.74
CA ASP A 207 7.83 -6.97 19.47
C ASP A 207 6.33 -6.69 19.66
N GLY A 208 5.82 -5.54 19.19
CA GLY A 208 4.38 -5.29 19.13
C GLY A 208 3.71 -4.88 20.45
N ARG A 209 4.44 -4.23 21.36
CA ARG A 209 3.98 -3.93 22.73
C ARG A 209 2.76 -2.98 22.79
N VAL A 210 1.96 -3.11 23.85
CA VAL A 210 0.75 -2.31 24.08
C VAL A 210 1.08 -0.91 24.63
N TYR A 211 2.06 -0.81 25.52
CA TYR A 211 2.59 0.43 26.10
C TYR A 211 4.08 0.54 25.82
N ALA A 212 4.66 1.74 25.84
CA ALA A 212 6.07 1.93 25.50
C ALA A 212 7.04 1.08 26.36
N TRP A 213 6.67 0.76 27.61
CA TRP A 213 7.45 -0.08 28.52
C TRP A 213 7.19 -1.59 28.39
N GLY A 214 6.14 -2.02 27.68
CA GLY A 214 5.72 -3.42 27.66
C GLY A 214 4.20 -3.60 27.61
N ASN A 215 3.74 -4.72 28.16
CA ASN A 215 2.32 -5.11 28.12
C ASN A 215 1.65 -5.08 29.50
N GLU A 216 2.41 -4.75 30.54
CA GLU A 216 1.88 -4.58 31.89
C GLU A 216 0.97 -3.34 31.98
N PRO A 217 -0.12 -3.40 32.77
CA PRO A 217 -1.02 -2.28 32.95
C PRO A 217 -0.29 -1.00 33.44
N PRO A 218 -0.79 0.20 33.09
CA PRO A 218 -0.23 1.46 33.57
C PRO A 218 -0.31 1.58 35.09
N THR A 219 0.77 2.07 35.69
CA THR A 219 0.84 2.50 37.09
C THR A 219 1.54 3.85 37.16
N CYS A 220 1.35 4.58 38.25
CA CYS A 220 2.01 5.88 38.45
C CYS A 220 3.53 5.80 38.63
N GLU A 221 4.09 4.58 38.74
CA GLU A 221 5.54 4.33 38.74
C GLU A 221 6.11 4.19 37.32
N ARG A 222 5.26 3.87 36.34
CA ARG A 222 5.65 3.64 34.94
C ARG A 222 5.35 4.83 34.04
N SER A 223 4.42 5.69 34.44
CA SER A 223 3.93 6.79 33.62
C SER A 223 3.21 7.85 34.45
N MET A 224 2.97 9.01 33.82
CA MET A 224 2.11 10.06 34.34
C MET A 224 0.81 10.17 33.52
N TYR A 225 -0.33 9.90 34.16
CA TYR A 225 -1.68 9.95 33.58
C TYR A 225 -2.73 10.37 34.62
N ARG A 226 -4.00 10.50 34.21
CA ARG A 226 -5.10 10.92 35.10
C ARG A 226 -5.30 9.90 36.22
N GLY A 227 -5.15 10.34 37.45
CA GLY A 227 -5.23 9.49 38.65
C GLY A 227 -3.90 9.40 39.42
N CYS A 228 -2.79 9.86 38.82
CA CYS A 228 -1.50 9.97 39.48
C CYS A 228 -1.30 11.33 40.13
N GLU A 229 -0.54 11.37 41.23
CA GLU A 229 -0.28 12.60 42.01
C GLU A 229 1.20 12.95 42.12
N PRO A 230 1.56 14.26 42.08
CA PRO A 230 0.74 15.39 41.66
C PRO A 230 0.23 15.30 40.22
N ALA A 231 -1.01 15.75 40.00
CA ALA A 231 -1.73 15.74 38.72
C ALA A 231 -1.20 16.76 37.69
N TRP A 232 0.04 16.61 37.23
CA TRP A 232 0.66 17.36 36.13
C TRP A 232 1.84 16.61 35.51
N ALA A 233 2.32 17.07 34.34
CA ALA A 233 3.48 16.51 33.65
C ALA A 233 4.74 16.48 34.54
N ARG A 234 5.55 15.44 34.40
CA ARG A 234 6.82 15.27 35.12
C ARG A 234 7.99 15.78 34.30
N PRO A 235 9.13 16.08 34.94
CA PRO A 235 10.39 16.21 34.23
C PRO A 235 10.58 15.03 33.28
N VAL A 236 11.04 15.32 32.06
CA VAL A 236 11.26 14.27 31.06
C VAL A 236 12.27 13.23 31.59
N GLY A 237 12.08 11.96 31.22
CA GLY A 237 12.94 10.87 31.69
C GLY A 237 12.72 10.48 33.15
N SER A 238 11.62 10.92 33.79
CA SER A 238 11.26 10.48 35.15
C SER A 238 10.86 8.99 35.22
N PHE A 239 10.49 8.40 34.08
CA PHE A 239 10.10 7.00 33.95
C PHE A 239 11.14 6.20 33.17
N ALA A 240 11.07 4.87 33.21
CA ALA A 240 12.00 4.03 32.47
C ALA A 240 11.87 4.26 30.95
N ALA A 241 13.01 4.30 30.26
CA ALA A 241 13.01 4.29 28.80
C ALA A 241 12.46 2.98 28.26
N ASN A 242 11.93 3.02 27.05
CA ASN A 242 11.74 1.80 26.28
C ASN A 242 13.11 1.21 25.86
N PRO A 243 13.14 0.01 25.28
CA PRO A 243 14.40 -0.62 24.92
C PRO A 243 15.24 0.08 23.83
N TRP A 244 14.65 1.05 23.12
CA TRP A 244 15.37 1.89 22.16
C TRP A 244 15.89 3.18 22.80
N GLY A 245 15.80 3.29 24.13
CA GLY A 245 16.31 4.45 24.88
C GLY A 245 15.46 5.71 24.73
N VAL A 246 14.19 5.56 24.34
CA VAL A 246 13.21 6.64 24.21
C VAL A 246 12.26 6.62 25.41
N PHE A 247 12.09 7.77 26.05
CA PHE A 247 11.32 7.97 27.26
C PHE A 247 9.95 8.57 26.96
N ASP A 248 9.02 8.40 27.90
CA ASP A 248 7.75 9.15 27.97
C ASP A 248 6.80 8.96 26.78
N LEU A 249 6.99 7.92 25.94
CA LEU A 249 6.10 7.64 24.79
C LEU A 249 4.71 7.14 25.20
N SER A 250 4.47 6.86 26.49
CA SER A 250 3.15 6.53 27.02
C SER A 250 2.90 7.39 28.27
N GLY A 251 2.08 8.43 28.14
CA GLY A 251 1.72 9.40 29.19
C GLY A 251 2.50 10.71 29.09
N ASN A 252 2.64 11.41 30.22
CA ASN A 252 3.27 12.73 30.33
C ASN A 252 2.59 13.82 29.48
N ALA A 253 2.98 14.05 28.23
CA ALA A 253 2.27 14.92 27.28
C ALA A 253 1.84 14.16 26.02
N TYR A 254 0.70 14.56 25.46
CA TYR A 254 0.30 14.08 24.14
C TYR A 254 1.21 14.71 23.11
N GLU A 255 1.68 13.93 22.15
CA GLU A 255 2.68 14.39 21.20
C GLU A 255 2.06 14.61 19.81
N PHE A 256 2.18 15.83 19.30
CA PHE A 256 1.89 16.11 17.90
C PHE A 256 2.87 15.38 16.97
N VAL A 257 2.32 14.74 15.94
CA VAL A 257 3.09 14.15 14.82
C VAL A 257 2.75 14.88 13.51
N GLN A 258 3.47 14.59 12.43
CA GLN A 258 3.31 15.26 11.15
C GLN A 258 1.92 15.03 10.54
N ASP A 259 1.36 13.83 10.69
CA ASP A 259 0.25 13.33 9.89
C ASP A 259 -1.09 14.05 10.14
N TRP A 260 -1.89 14.17 9.08
CA TRP A 260 -3.30 14.52 9.19
C TRP A 260 -4.10 13.34 9.73
N TYR A 261 -5.07 13.61 10.59
CA TYR A 261 -5.92 12.58 11.18
C TYR A 261 -6.96 12.07 10.18
N ALA A 262 -7.11 10.75 10.14
CA ALA A 262 -8.22 10.05 9.47
C ALA A 262 -8.92 9.11 10.46
N PRO A 263 -10.26 8.94 10.35
CA PRO A 263 -11.08 8.10 11.23
C PRO A 263 -10.79 6.60 11.20
N CYS A 264 -9.94 6.12 10.27
CA CYS A 264 -9.35 4.78 10.23
C CYS A 264 -8.22 4.78 9.20
N TYR A 265 -7.38 3.74 9.22
CA TYR A 265 -6.41 3.51 8.15
C TYR A 265 -7.10 3.03 6.86
N ARG A 266 -8.06 2.10 6.97
CA ARG A 266 -8.83 1.54 5.84
C ARG A 266 -10.18 0.97 6.28
N GLY A 267 -11.15 0.90 5.37
CA GLY A 267 -12.47 0.29 5.56
C GLY A 267 -13.56 1.21 6.11
N CYS A 268 -13.34 2.52 6.19
CA CYS A 268 -14.32 3.46 6.74
C CYS A 268 -14.51 4.72 5.87
N ALA A 269 -15.62 5.43 6.10
CA ALA A 269 -15.87 6.71 5.45
C ALA A 269 -14.81 7.75 5.87
N GLY A 270 -14.12 8.32 4.88
CA GLY A 270 -13.02 9.25 5.12
C GLY A 270 -11.73 8.57 5.59
N GLU A 271 -11.54 7.28 5.32
CA GLU A 271 -10.29 6.56 5.60
C GLU A 271 -9.02 7.28 5.12
N CYS A 272 -7.86 6.86 5.65
CA CYS A 272 -6.57 7.31 5.13
C CYS A 272 -6.26 6.71 3.75
N GLY A 273 -6.65 5.46 3.52
CA GLY A 273 -6.43 4.77 2.25
C GLY A 273 -4.95 4.39 2.04
N ALA A 274 -4.54 4.26 0.78
CA ALA A 274 -3.19 3.84 0.39
C ALA A 274 -2.06 4.68 1.04
N ALA A 275 -2.30 5.96 1.30
CA ALA A 275 -1.33 6.88 1.91
C ALA A 275 -0.87 6.49 3.33
N CYS A 276 -1.60 5.57 3.98
CA CYS A 276 -1.22 5.04 5.28
C CYS A 276 -0.48 3.70 5.20
N PHE A 277 -0.38 3.02 4.06
CA PHE A 277 0.25 1.70 3.97
C PHE A 277 1.55 1.75 3.17
N GLY A 278 2.28 0.64 3.14
CA GLY A 278 3.56 0.54 2.45
C GLY A 278 4.72 1.12 3.26
N ARG A 279 5.69 1.71 2.57
CA ARG A 279 6.93 2.24 3.11
C ARG A 279 6.83 3.72 3.44
N ASP A 280 7.31 4.09 4.63
CA ASP A 280 7.39 5.45 5.14
C ASP A 280 6.08 6.26 4.99
N PRO A 281 4.91 5.69 5.36
CA PRO A 281 3.65 6.38 5.18
C PRO A 281 3.61 7.68 5.99
N ARG A 282 3.06 8.74 5.38
CA ARG A 282 2.97 10.10 5.94
C ARG A 282 1.52 10.56 6.13
N GLY A 283 0.61 9.59 6.18
CA GLY A 283 -0.81 9.82 6.38
C GLY A 283 -1.50 10.44 5.16
N PRO A 284 -2.76 10.87 5.32
CA PRO A 284 -3.52 11.51 4.25
C PRO A 284 -2.76 12.72 3.69
N CYS A 285 -2.81 12.89 2.36
CA CYS A 285 -2.10 13.94 1.64
C CYS A 285 -0.57 13.88 1.73
N GLY A 286 0.03 12.74 2.08
CA GLY A 286 1.48 12.51 1.94
C GLY A 286 2.36 13.43 2.79
N GLY A 287 1.88 13.86 3.95
CA GLY A 287 2.63 14.72 4.86
C GLY A 287 2.60 16.22 4.52
N LEU A 288 1.76 16.65 3.56
CA LEU A 288 1.61 18.07 3.21
C LEU A 288 1.10 18.93 4.39
N GLU A 289 1.52 20.21 4.38
CA GLU A 289 1.09 21.19 5.39
C GLU A 289 -0.41 21.48 5.35
N GLU A 290 -1.02 21.38 4.18
CA GLU A 290 -2.46 21.49 3.98
C GLU A 290 -2.98 20.18 3.42
N CYS A 291 -4.18 19.77 3.86
CA CYS A 291 -4.84 18.58 3.34
C CYS A 291 -6.33 18.87 3.20
N PRO A 292 -6.80 19.21 1.98
CA PRO A 292 -8.19 19.51 1.74
C PRO A 292 -9.12 18.42 2.28
N GLY A 293 -10.14 18.82 3.05
CA GLY A 293 -11.07 17.88 3.69
C GLY A 293 -10.58 17.27 5.01
N ARG A 294 -9.41 17.68 5.52
CA ARG A 294 -8.91 17.30 6.86
C ARG A 294 -8.73 18.54 7.73
N GLU A 295 -9.19 18.45 8.98
CA GLU A 295 -9.17 19.58 9.92
C GLU A 295 -8.35 19.32 11.19
N ARG A 296 -7.83 18.10 11.36
CA ARG A 296 -7.19 17.65 12.60
C ARG A 296 -5.85 16.98 12.32
N ARG A 297 -4.84 17.27 13.11
CA ARG A 297 -3.56 16.57 13.18
C ARG A 297 -3.63 15.43 14.19
N VAL A 298 -2.79 14.43 14.01
CA VAL A 298 -2.71 13.29 14.91
C VAL A 298 -1.94 13.66 16.19
N LEU A 299 -2.43 13.17 17.33
CA LEU A 299 -1.74 13.11 18.61
C LEU A 299 -1.50 11.65 19.02
N ARG A 300 -0.35 11.38 19.63
CA ARG A 300 0.05 10.03 20.10
C ARG A 300 0.50 10.05 21.57
N GLY A 301 0.48 8.87 22.20
CA GLY A 301 1.10 8.62 23.52
C GLY A 301 0.24 8.83 24.77
N GLY A 302 -0.87 9.57 24.71
CA GLY A 302 -1.62 9.90 25.92
C GLY A 302 -0.99 11.07 26.68
N SER A 303 -1.53 11.44 27.84
CA SER A 303 -0.91 12.47 28.68
C SER A 303 -1.33 12.38 30.13
N TRP A 304 -0.70 13.19 30.99
CA TRP A 304 -1.04 13.36 32.41
C TRP A 304 -2.53 13.64 32.65
N PHE A 305 -3.23 14.22 31.67
CA PHE A 305 -4.62 14.64 31.79
C PHE A 305 -5.63 13.54 31.42
N TRP A 306 -5.23 12.47 30.76
CA TRP A 306 -6.14 11.44 30.22
C TRP A 306 -6.02 10.12 30.98
N PRO A 307 -7.08 9.29 30.96
CA PRO A 307 -7.07 8.03 31.69
C PRO A 307 -6.18 6.98 30.99
N ALA A 308 -5.87 5.91 31.71
CA ALA A 308 -4.88 4.89 31.36
C ALA A 308 -5.10 4.24 29.96
N GLU A 309 -6.34 4.19 29.48
CA GLU A 309 -6.70 3.57 28.19
C GLU A 309 -6.14 4.34 26.99
N GLN A 310 -5.86 5.63 27.18
CA GLN A 310 -5.30 6.53 26.16
C GLN A 310 -3.77 6.43 26.05
N LEU A 311 -3.11 5.64 26.90
CA LEU A 311 -1.65 5.49 26.92
C LEU A 311 -1.15 4.39 25.96
N ARG A 312 -2.08 3.60 25.39
CA ARG A 312 -1.72 2.54 24.45
C ARG A 312 -0.98 3.14 23.26
N VAL A 313 0.11 2.51 22.85
CA VAL A 313 0.96 3.05 21.78
C VAL A 313 0.26 3.04 20.44
N ALA A 314 -0.80 2.24 20.22
CA ALA A 314 -1.62 2.29 19.01
C ALA A 314 -2.71 3.37 19.07
N ASN A 315 -3.01 3.95 20.26
CA ASN A 315 -4.10 4.90 20.40
C ASN A 315 -3.85 6.21 19.65
N ARG A 316 -4.86 6.64 18.89
CA ARG A 316 -4.81 7.83 18.07
C ARG A 316 -5.81 8.85 18.59
N ARG A 317 -5.50 10.13 18.39
CA ARG A 317 -6.45 11.21 18.65
C ARG A 317 -6.28 12.33 17.65
N GLY A 318 -7.38 12.72 17.01
CA GLY A 318 -7.40 13.93 16.18
C GLY A 318 -7.53 15.21 17.02
N MET A 319 -6.66 16.18 16.78
CA MET A 319 -6.70 17.51 17.40
C MET A 319 -6.60 18.62 16.35
N ARG A 320 -7.31 19.73 16.52
CA ARG A 320 -7.16 20.86 15.59
C ARG A 320 -5.72 21.41 15.65
N PRO A 321 -5.11 21.78 14.52
CA PRO A 321 -3.72 22.23 14.48
C PRO A 321 -3.48 23.51 15.28
N ASP A 322 -4.51 24.35 15.47
CA ASP A 322 -4.49 25.61 16.22
C ASP A 322 -4.67 25.43 17.75
N SER A 323 -4.87 24.20 18.24
CA SER A 323 -5.10 23.93 19.66
C SER A 323 -3.80 23.90 20.45
N GLY A 324 -3.66 24.78 21.45
CA GLY A 324 -2.51 24.85 22.37
C GLY A 324 -2.86 24.52 23.82
N GLY A 325 -3.41 23.33 24.09
CA GLY A 325 -3.76 22.90 25.45
C GLY A 325 -2.54 22.52 26.30
N HIS A 326 -2.61 22.72 27.62
CA HIS A 326 -1.58 22.39 28.63
C HIS A 326 -1.22 20.89 28.79
N ARG A 327 -1.62 20.07 27.83
CA ARG A 327 -1.44 18.62 27.78
C ARG A 327 -0.86 18.18 26.43
N LEU A 328 -0.62 19.13 25.52
CA LEU A 328 -0.17 18.93 24.16
C LEU A 328 1.27 19.44 24.07
N GLY A 329 2.18 18.53 23.79
CA GLY A 329 3.60 18.75 23.52
C GLY A 329 3.99 18.06 22.22
N PHE A 330 5.27 17.73 22.10
CA PHE A 330 5.84 17.08 20.93
C PHE A 330 7.29 16.65 21.18
N ARG A 331 7.81 15.85 20.25
CA ARG A 331 9.23 15.56 20.10
C ARG A 331 9.62 15.64 18.62
N CYS A 332 10.91 15.77 18.32
CA CYS A 332 11.38 15.86 16.94
C CYS A 332 12.04 14.57 16.46
N ALA A 333 12.00 14.37 15.15
CA ALA A 333 12.67 13.31 14.41
C ALA A 333 13.65 13.91 13.40
N LEU A 334 14.60 13.09 12.96
CA LEU A 334 15.58 13.41 11.93
C LEU A 334 15.74 12.20 11.00
N ASP A 335 15.78 12.45 9.69
CA ASP A 335 16.06 11.40 8.73
C ASP A 335 17.48 10.86 8.95
N ALA A 336 17.65 9.53 8.98
CA ALA A 336 18.99 8.98 8.90
C ALA A 336 19.55 9.20 7.47
N PRO A 337 20.85 9.47 7.30
CA PRO A 337 21.44 9.55 5.97
C PRO A 337 21.10 8.27 5.21
N TYR A 338 20.54 8.43 4.01
CA TYR A 338 20.08 7.35 3.17
C TYR A 338 21.25 6.42 2.83
N GLU A 339 21.40 5.33 3.57
CA GLU A 339 22.16 4.20 3.08
C GLU A 339 21.32 3.57 1.98
N ARG A 340 21.82 3.64 0.73
CA ARG A 340 21.28 2.84 -0.37
C ARG A 340 21.22 1.41 0.13
N ARG A 341 20.01 0.88 0.27
CA ARG A 341 19.81 -0.55 0.48
C ARG A 341 20.62 -1.26 -0.62
N PRO A 342 21.43 -2.27 -0.28
CA PRO A 342 21.73 -3.32 -1.25
C PRO A 342 20.39 -3.79 -1.81
N GLU A 343 20.34 -4.03 -3.12
CA GLU A 343 19.19 -4.58 -3.80
C GLU A 343 18.55 -5.68 -2.92
N PRO A 344 17.26 -5.56 -2.53
CA PRO A 344 16.69 -6.52 -1.61
C PRO A 344 16.90 -7.92 -2.21
N PRO A 345 17.41 -8.90 -1.42
CA PRO A 345 17.48 -10.27 -1.91
C PRO A 345 16.09 -10.64 -2.40
N SER A 346 16.02 -11.26 -3.59
CA SER A 346 14.77 -11.75 -4.18
C SER A 346 13.95 -12.42 -3.08
N PRO A 347 12.73 -11.94 -2.79
CA PRO A 347 12.02 -12.40 -1.60
C PRO A 347 11.85 -13.92 -1.68
N PRO A 348 12.22 -14.67 -0.62
CA PRO A 348 11.99 -16.11 -0.60
C PRO A 348 10.49 -16.38 -0.79
N GLY A 349 10.15 -17.22 -1.76
CA GLY A 349 8.77 -17.68 -2.00
C GLY A 349 8.08 -17.20 -3.27
N THR A 350 8.65 -16.30 -4.09
CA THR A 350 8.03 -15.94 -5.40
C THR A 350 8.27 -16.99 -6.48
N GLY A 351 9.34 -17.78 -6.37
CA GLY A 351 9.77 -18.74 -7.39
C GLY A 351 10.22 -18.08 -8.70
N VAL A 352 10.62 -16.81 -8.68
CA VAL A 352 11.09 -16.05 -9.84
C VAL A 352 12.55 -15.66 -9.61
N GLY A 353 13.47 -16.31 -10.32
CA GLY A 353 14.92 -16.00 -10.29
C GLY A 353 15.34 -15.00 -11.37
N PRO A 354 16.58 -14.48 -11.32
CA PRO A 354 17.11 -13.66 -12.41
C PRO A 354 17.16 -14.43 -13.74
N LEU A 355 17.15 -13.71 -14.86
CA LEU A 355 17.43 -14.31 -16.16
C LEU A 355 18.91 -14.68 -16.29
N THR A 356 19.18 -15.85 -16.85
CA THR A 356 20.48 -16.16 -17.45
C THR A 356 20.73 -15.29 -18.68
N ALA A 357 22.00 -15.15 -19.10
CA ALA A 357 22.36 -14.39 -20.29
C ALA A 357 21.64 -14.91 -21.56
N ALA A 358 21.52 -16.23 -21.70
CA ALA A 358 20.87 -16.86 -22.83
C ALA A 358 19.34 -16.63 -22.83
N GLU A 359 18.68 -16.75 -21.68
CA GLU A 359 17.25 -16.42 -21.58
C GLU A 359 17.00 -14.94 -21.88
N ARG A 360 17.87 -14.04 -21.40
CA ARG A 360 17.79 -12.60 -21.70
C ARG A 360 17.94 -12.33 -23.19
N GLU A 361 18.93 -12.92 -23.86
CA GLU A 361 19.12 -12.78 -25.30
C GLU A 361 17.89 -13.30 -26.07
N THR A 362 17.36 -14.45 -25.67
CA THR A 362 16.17 -15.06 -26.31
C THR A 362 14.92 -14.19 -26.13
N LEU A 363 14.68 -13.69 -24.92
CA LEU A 363 13.49 -12.91 -24.61
C LEU A 363 13.53 -11.52 -25.26
N PHE A 364 14.68 -10.83 -25.18
CA PHE A 364 14.82 -9.47 -25.72
C PHE A 364 15.22 -9.44 -27.20
N GLY A 365 15.61 -10.58 -27.79
CA GLY A 365 15.85 -10.74 -29.23
C GLY A 365 14.59 -10.63 -30.09
N VAL A 366 13.40 -10.79 -29.48
CA VAL A 366 12.13 -10.52 -30.16
C VAL A 366 11.93 -9.00 -30.29
N ALA A 367 12.18 -8.51 -31.49
CA ALA A 367 11.98 -7.12 -31.86
C ALA A 367 10.50 -6.78 -32.04
N GLY A 368 10.16 -5.52 -31.77
CA GLY A 368 8.86 -4.98 -32.15
C GLY A 368 8.78 -4.68 -33.64
N GLU A 369 7.56 -4.53 -34.14
CA GLU A 369 7.26 -4.15 -35.51
C GLU A 369 7.18 -2.62 -35.66
N PRO A 370 7.49 -2.06 -36.84
CA PRO A 370 7.41 -0.62 -37.10
C PRO A 370 5.96 -0.18 -37.32
N LEU A 371 5.12 -0.33 -36.29
CA LEU A 371 3.70 0.02 -36.33
C LEU A 371 3.47 1.51 -36.08
N PRO A 372 2.36 2.08 -36.57
CA PRO A 372 2.07 3.49 -36.40
C PRO A 372 1.96 3.89 -34.93
N ARG A 373 2.70 4.92 -34.52
CA ARG A 373 2.48 5.61 -33.24
C ARG A 373 1.30 6.57 -33.37
N ARG A 374 0.40 6.53 -32.39
CA ARG A 374 -0.80 7.37 -32.33
C ARG A 374 -0.75 8.24 -31.08
N ARG A 375 -1.37 9.42 -31.15
CA ARG A 375 -1.58 10.25 -29.96
C ARG A 375 -2.61 9.60 -29.06
N PHE A 376 -2.40 9.68 -27.76
CA PHE A 376 -3.34 9.20 -26.76
C PHE A 376 -4.70 9.90 -26.87
N ASP A 377 -5.76 9.09 -26.87
CA ASP A 377 -7.18 9.48 -26.84
C ASP A 377 -8.02 8.36 -26.15
N ASP A 378 -9.35 8.52 -26.12
CA ASP A 378 -10.28 7.61 -25.44
C ASP A 378 -10.49 6.26 -26.14
N ARG A 379 -9.91 6.05 -27.34
CA ARG A 379 -9.98 4.79 -28.09
C ARG A 379 -8.85 3.82 -27.74
N HIS A 380 -7.91 4.25 -26.90
CA HIS A 380 -6.78 3.43 -26.47
C HIS A 380 -7.12 2.66 -25.19
N PHE A 381 -7.05 1.32 -25.25
CA PHE A 381 -7.37 0.45 -24.12
C PHE A 381 -6.16 0.21 -23.21
N ALA A 382 -5.47 1.29 -22.81
CA ALA A 382 -4.35 1.25 -21.86
C ALA A 382 -4.76 0.80 -20.45
N LEU A 383 -6.07 0.68 -20.19
CA LEU A 383 -6.69 0.12 -19.00
C LEU A 383 -7.77 -0.88 -19.45
N SER A 384 -7.81 -2.07 -18.86
CA SER A 384 -8.83 -3.06 -19.24
C SER A 384 -10.24 -2.63 -18.82
N ASN A 385 -11.23 -2.87 -19.67
CA ASN A 385 -12.65 -2.75 -19.32
C ASN A 385 -13.30 -4.11 -19.01
N GLU A 386 -12.51 -5.18 -18.93
CA GLU A 386 -12.93 -6.50 -18.45
C GLU A 386 -12.83 -6.54 -16.91
N SER A 387 -13.90 -6.98 -16.23
CA SER A 387 -14.03 -6.92 -14.77
C SER A 387 -13.89 -8.26 -14.05
N ASP A 388 -14.09 -9.38 -14.74
CA ASP A 388 -14.35 -10.69 -14.15
C ASP A 388 -13.30 -11.75 -14.53
N HIS A 389 -12.03 -11.36 -14.68
CA HIS A 389 -10.93 -12.28 -14.99
C HIS A 389 -10.81 -13.45 -13.99
N ALA A 390 -11.33 -13.28 -12.77
CA ALA A 390 -11.41 -14.31 -11.76
C ALA A 390 -12.15 -15.58 -12.24
N LEU A 391 -13.03 -15.46 -13.23
CA LEU A 391 -13.74 -16.60 -13.83
C LEU A 391 -12.81 -17.58 -14.55
N TRP A 392 -11.61 -17.13 -14.95
CA TRP A 392 -10.61 -18.00 -15.57
C TRP A 392 -9.69 -18.70 -14.57
N LEU A 393 -9.66 -18.28 -13.30
CA LEU A 393 -8.73 -18.82 -12.29
C LEU A 393 -8.74 -20.36 -12.22
N PRO A 394 -9.90 -21.05 -12.25
CA PRO A 394 -9.92 -22.51 -12.22
C PRO A 394 -9.20 -23.19 -13.39
N TYR A 395 -9.01 -22.48 -14.51
CA TYR A 395 -8.41 -23.01 -15.73
C TYR A 395 -6.97 -22.55 -15.96
N VAL A 396 -6.52 -21.51 -15.23
CA VAL A 396 -5.18 -20.94 -15.40
C VAL A 396 -4.27 -21.20 -14.20
N ALA A 397 -4.82 -21.35 -12.99
CA ALA A 397 -4.04 -21.36 -11.76
C ALA A 397 -2.94 -22.44 -11.78
N GLY A 398 -1.68 -22.02 -11.58
CA GLY A 398 -0.54 -22.93 -11.43
C GLY A 398 -0.10 -23.68 -12.70
N LEU A 399 -0.52 -23.28 -13.90
CA LEU A 399 -0.11 -23.93 -15.15
C LEU A 399 1.41 -23.88 -15.43
N GLY A 400 2.12 -22.86 -14.94
CA GLY A 400 3.55 -22.61 -15.20
C GLY A 400 3.81 -22.06 -16.60
N GLY A 401 5.01 -22.30 -17.14
CA GLY A 401 5.35 -22.11 -18.55
C GLY A 401 5.24 -20.67 -19.07
N GLY A 402 5.16 -20.51 -20.39
CA GLY A 402 5.04 -19.22 -21.06
C GLY A 402 3.62 -18.66 -21.07
N TYR A 403 3.53 -17.34 -21.07
CA TYR A 403 2.31 -16.57 -21.24
C TYR A 403 2.44 -15.64 -22.46
N LEU A 404 1.38 -15.56 -23.26
CA LEU A 404 1.21 -14.54 -24.30
C LEU A 404 -0.12 -13.84 -24.09
N GLY A 405 -0.15 -12.51 -24.14
CA GLY A 405 -1.42 -11.80 -24.09
C GLY A 405 -1.41 -10.41 -24.68
N VAL A 406 -2.60 -9.95 -25.06
CA VAL A 406 -2.87 -8.61 -25.61
C VAL A 406 -3.49 -7.68 -24.58
N GLY A 407 -3.50 -6.37 -24.83
CA GLY A 407 -4.08 -5.38 -23.93
C GLY A 407 -3.23 -5.15 -22.67
N ALA A 408 -3.83 -4.52 -21.66
CA ALA A 408 -3.14 -3.90 -20.54
C ALA A 408 -2.92 -4.81 -19.30
N ASP A 409 -3.22 -4.31 -18.10
CA ASP A 409 -2.84 -4.91 -16.81
C ASP A 409 -3.61 -6.20 -16.45
N GLN A 410 -4.69 -6.54 -17.17
CA GLN A 410 -5.38 -7.81 -16.95
C GLN A 410 -4.45 -9.02 -17.16
N ASN A 411 -3.47 -8.88 -18.05
CA ASN A 411 -2.41 -9.85 -18.25
C ASN A 411 -1.68 -10.18 -16.94
N TYR A 412 -1.49 -9.19 -16.05
CA TYR A 412 -0.75 -9.35 -14.81
C TYR A 412 -1.46 -10.26 -13.83
N THR A 413 -2.80 -10.20 -13.80
CA THR A 413 -3.62 -11.14 -13.03
C THR A 413 -3.44 -12.55 -13.56
N LEU A 414 -3.51 -12.72 -14.88
CA LEU A 414 -3.50 -14.04 -15.51
C LEU A 414 -2.14 -14.72 -15.43
N PHE A 415 -1.03 -14.04 -15.74
CA PHE A 415 0.30 -14.65 -15.63
C PHE A 415 0.73 -14.86 -14.18
N ALA A 416 0.26 -14.03 -13.24
CA ALA A 416 0.52 -14.24 -11.82
C ALA A 416 -0.21 -15.49 -11.31
N ALA A 417 -1.52 -15.61 -11.59
CA ALA A 417 -2.33 -16.77 -11.25
C ALA A 417 -1.78 -18.05 -11.90
N ALA A 418 -1.39 -17.97 -13.17
CA ALA A 418 -0.80 -19.10 -13.89
C ALA A 418 0.59 -19.50 -13.39
N ARG A 419 1.23 -18.66 -12.58
CA ARG A 419 2.63 -18.82 -12.19
C ARG A 419 3.56 -18.94 -13.41
N SER A 420 3.30 -18.15 -14.46
CA SER A 420 4.10 -18.17 -15.69
C SER A 420 5.55 -17.79 -15.44
N GLU A 421 6.46 -18.45 -16.13
CA GLU A 421 7.92 -18.28 -16.03
C GLU A 421 8.43 -17.13 -16.91
N PHE A 422 7.75 -16.90 -18.03
CA PHE A 422 7.98 -15.80 -18.96
C PHE A 422 6.64 -15.27 -19.47
N ALA A 423 6.57 -13.98 -19.76
CA ALA A 423 5.37 -13.37 -20.33
C ALA A 423 5.71 -12.45 -21.50
N TRP A 424 4.96 -12.62 -22.59
CA TRP A 424 4.96 -11.77 -23.77
C TRP A 424 3.68 -10.94 -23.77
N LEU A 425 3.82 -9.61 -23.69
CA LEU A 425 2.70 -8.68 -23.78
C LEU A 425 2.77 -8.01 -25.14
N ILE A 426 1.96 -8.47 -26.08
CA ILE A 426 1.94 -7.98 -27.46
C ILE A 426 0.73 -7.08 -27.68
N ASP A 427 0.93 -5.91 -28.26
CA ASP A 427 -0.20 -5.08 -28.69
C ASP A 427 0.11 -4.37 -30.00
N TYR A 428 -0.92 -4.17 -30.83
CA TYR A 428 -0.81 -3.41 -32.06
C TYR A 428 -0.74 -1.89 -31.78
N ASP A 429 -1.28 -1.48 -30.64
CA ASP A 429 -1.34 -0.09 -30.21
C ASP A 429 -0.11 0.30 -29.38
N ALA A 430 0.70 1.21 -29.94
CA ALA A 430 1.89 1.74 -29.28
C ALA A 430 1.57 2.32 -27.89
N VAL A 431 0.40 2.94 -27.69
CA VAL A 431 0.01 3.50 -26.40
C VAL A 431 -0.10 2.42 -25.32
N VAL A 432 -0.65 1.24 -25.64
CA VAL A 432 -0.77 0.14 -24.69
C VAL A 432 0.62 -0.36 -24.28
N THR A 433 1.53 -0.50 -25.25
CA THR A 433 2.92 -0.90 -24.96
C THR A 433 3.68 0.15 -24.15
N GLN A 434 3.44 1.44 -24.39
CA GLN A 434 4.00 2.56 -23.60
C GLN A 434 3.43 2.57 -22.18
N ALA A 435 2.14 2.32 -22.02
CA ALA A 435 1.50 2.18 -20.70
C ALA A 435 2.15 1.06 -19.88
N HIS A 436 2.43 -0.10 -20.48
CA HIS A 436 3.18 -1.16 -19.80
C HIS A 436 4.58 -0.74 -19.33
N ARG A 437 5.28 0.13 -20.07
CA ARG A 437 6.59 0.66 -19.65
C ARG A 437 6.46 1.55 -18.42
N ILE A 438 5.43 2.40 -18.38
CA ILE A 438 5.10 3.23 -17.21
C ILE A 438 4.73 2.31 -16.03
N TYR A 439 3.85 1.33 -16.24
CA TYR A 439 3.44 0.39 -15.20
C TYR A 439 4.64 -0.39 -14.66
N ARG A 440 5.55 -0.88 -15.50
CA ARG A 440 6.79 -1.55 -15.07
C ARG A 440 7.61 -0.64 -14.16
N ALA A 441 7.87 0.60 -14.56
CA ALA A 441 8.66 1.55 -13.78
C ALA A 441 8.05 1.78 -12.40
N LEU A 442 6.73 1.95 -12.32
CA LEU A 442 6.03 2.14 -11.05
C LEU A 442 5.96 0.86 -10.20
N ILE A 443 5.75 -0.30 -10.80
CA ILE A 443 5.64 -1.59 -10.10
C ILE A 443 6.97 -2.00 -9.48
N VAL A 444 8.09 -1.84 -10.18
CA VAL A 444 9.42 -2.22 -9.65
C VAL A 444 9.76 -1.40 -8.40
N GLU A 445 9.40 -0.12 -8.39
CA GLU A 445 9.68 0.83 -7.30
C GLU A 445 8.61 0.85 -6.19
N SER A 446 7.52 0.10 -6.34
CA SER A 446 6.46 0.01 -5.33
C SER A 446 6.51 -1.38 -4.72
N VAL A 447 6.85 -1.51 -3.43
CA VAL A 447 7.03 -2.85 -2.82
C VAL A 447 5.71 -3.53 -2.48
N SER A 448 4.61 -2.77 -2.44
CA SER A 448 3.26 -3.24 -2.11
C SER A 448 2.21 -2.72 -3.10
N PRO A 449 1.03 -3.36 -3.17
CA PRO A 449 -0.11 -2.81 -3.92
C PRO A 449 -0.45 -1.37 -3.51
N ASP A 450 -0.33 -1.06 -2.23
CA ASP A 450 -0.69 0.25 -1.69
C ASP A 450 0.28 1.34 -2.13
N GLU A 451 1.58 1.06 -2.18
CA GLU A 451 2.54 1.99 -2.78
C GLU A 451 2.28 2.21 -4.26
N PHE A 452 1.92 1.14 -4.99
CA PHE A 452 1.58 1.29 -6.39
C PHE A 452 0.35 2.17 -6.59
N LEU A 453 -0.69 2.00 -5.76
CA LEU A 453 -1.87 2.87 -5.77
C LEU A 453 -1.51 4.31 -5.42
N LEU A 454 -0.63 4.51 -4.43
CA LEU A 454 -0.15 5.83 -4.02
C LEU A 454 0.46 6.61 -5.19
N ARG A 455 1.17 5.96 -6.12
CA ARG A 455 1.77 6.62 -7.30
C ARG A 455 0.77 7.32 -8.21
N TRP A 456 -0.50 6.94 -8.12
CA TRP A 456 -1.57 7.52 -8.92
C TRP A 456 -2.31 8.65 -8.20
N GLU A 457 -2.04 8.87 -6.91
CA GLU A 457 -2.70 9.87 -6.11
C GLU A 457 -2.31 11.30 -6.50
N PRO A 458 -3.24 12.27 -6.47
CA PRO A 458 -2.95 13.63 -6.89
C PRO A 458 -1.73 14.25 -6.21
N PHE A 459 -1.57 14.02 -4.91
CA PHE A 459 -0.48 14.58 -4.11
C PHE A 459 0.88 13.91 -4.34
N ASP A 460 0.92 12.66 -4.82
CA ASP A 460 2.17 11.92 -5.10
C ASP A 460 2.72 12.23 -6.50
N GLU A 461 2.09 13.15 -7.26
CA GLU A 461 2.50 13.49 -8.63
C GLU A 461 3.97 13.87 -8.73
N PRO A 462 4.50 14.79 -7.89
CA PRO A 462 5.86 15.27 -8.08
C PRO A 462 6.87 14.15 -7.83
N ALA A 463 6.64 13.33 -6.79
CA ALA A 463 7.50 12.20 -6.45
C ALA A 463 7.44 11.10 -7.51
N THR A 464 6.23 10.78 -8.01
CA THR A 464 6.06 9.80 -9.09
C THR A 464 6.67 10.29 -10.39
N ARG A 465 6.55 11.59 -10.70
CA ARG A 465 7.17 12.18 -11.88
C ARG A 465 8.69 12.11 -11.82
N GLU A 466 9.29 12.47 -10.69
CA GLU A 466 10.75 12.38 -10.48
C GLU A 466 11.24 10.93 -10.67
N LEU A 467 10.51 9.96 -10.10
CA LEU A 467 10.79 8.54 -10.27
C LEU A 467 10.76 8.12 -11.75
N LEU A 468 9.72 8.50 -12.50
CA LEU A 468 9.60 8.17 -13.92
C LEU A 468 10.68 8.89 -14.76
N GLU A 469 11.02 10.13 -14.41
CA GLU A 469 12.09 10.89 -15.06
C GLU A 469 13.45 10.22 -14.89
N ALA A 470 13.72 9.65 -13.71
CA ALA A 470 14.92 8.86 -13.44
C ALA A 470 14.88 7.50 -14.15
N ALA A 471 13.74 6.79 -14.09
CA ALA A 471 13.57 5.47 -14.70
C ALA A 471 13.73 5.49 -16.23
N PHE A 472 13.35 6.60 -16.87
CA PHE A 472 13.47 6.81 -18.32
C PHE A 472 14.65 7.71 -18.69
N ALA A 473 15.64 7.87 -17.81
CA ALA A 473 16.86 8.60 -18.13
C ALA A 473 17.58 7.95 -19.33
N GLY A 474 17.77 8.70 -20.40
CA GLY A 474 18.38 8.21 -21.65
C GLY A 474 17.43 7.45 -22.58
N ASP A 475 16.16 7.30 -22.21
CA ASP A 475 15.15 6.70 -23.07
C ASP A 475 14.71 7.70 -24.16
N PRO A 476 14.78 7.34 -25.46
CA PRO A 476 14.37 8.25 -26.54
C PRO A 476 12.88 8.64 -26.47
N ASP A 477 12.05 7.82 -25.83
CA ASP A 477 10.62 8.06 -25.69
C ASP A 477 10.25 8.77 -24.37
N ARG A 478 11.24 9.21 -23.55
CA ARG A 478 11.01 9.78 -22.21
C ARG A 478 9.91 10.85 -22.20
N ALA A 479 9.95 11.81 -23.12
CA ALA A 479 8.96 12.88 -23.17
C ALA A 479 7.55 12.35 -23.45
N GLU A 480 7.42 11.43 -24.42
CA GLU A 480 6.14 10.81 -24.80
C GLU A 480 5.56 9.96 -23.65
N LEU A 481 6.42 9.26 -22.91
CA LEU A 481 6.04 8.47 -21.73
C LEU A 481 5.54 9.34 -20.57
N LEU A 482 6.20 10.46 -20.30
CA LEU A 482 5.77 11.39 -19.24
C LEU A 482 4.45 12.10 -19.61
N ASP A 483 4.28 12.47 -20.88
CA ASP A 483 3.02 13.04 -21.38
C ASP A 483 1.87 12.02 -21.29
N LEU A 484 2.14 10.76 -21.66
CA LEU A 484 1.17 9.68 -21.51
C LEU A 484 0.81 9.42 -20.04
N PHE A 485 1.78 9.42 -19.13
CA PHE A 485 1.52 9.28 -17.70
C PHE A 485 0.59 10.39 -17.19
N ALA A 486 0.88 11.65 -17.53
CA ALA A 486 0.06 12.78 -17.14
C ALA A 486 -1.39 12.67 -17.67
N ALA A 487 -1.55 12.17 -18.90
CA ALA A 487 -2.87 11.97 -19.51
C ALA A 487 -3.64 10.77 -18.93
N LEU A 488 -2.95 9.66 -18.59
CA LEU A 488 -3.56 8.46 -18.03
C LEU A 488 -3.97 8.64 -16.56
N ARG A 489 -3.19 9.37 -15.77
CA ARG A 489 -3.28 9.39 -14.31
C ARG A 489 -4.70 9.59 -13.75
N PRO A 490 -5.50 10.57 -14.22
CA PRO A 490 -6.83 10.81 -13.66
C PRO A 490 -7.77 9.60 -13.77
N ALA A 491 -7.64 8.79 -14.83
CA ALA A 491 -8.44 7.59 -15.01
C ALA A 491 -7.80 6.37 -14.35
N ALA A 492 -6.47 6.26 -14.42
CA ALA A 492 -5.70 5.13 -13.92
C ALA A 492 -5.82 4.95 -12.39
N GLY A 493 -5.75 6.02 -11.59
CA GLY A 493 -5.90 5.92 -10.13
C GLY A 493 -7.22 5.26 -9.73
N ARG A 494 -8.35 5.82 -10.19
CA ARG A 494 -9.69 5.23 -9.96
C ARG A 494 -9.83 3.83 -10.50
N TYR A 495 -9.16 3.53 -11.62
CA TYR A 495 -9.16 2.20 -12.21
C TYR A 495 -8.46 1.19 -11.30
N PHE A 496 -7.22 1.46 -10.90
CA PHE A 496 -6.44 0.55 -10.08
C PHE A 496 -7.00 0.36 -8.68
N GLU A 497 -7.66 1.37 -8.09
CA GLU A 497 -8.45 1.19 -6.86
C GLU A 497 -9.54 0.12 -7.05
N ARG A 498 -10.28 0.16 -8.16
CA ARG A 498 -11.29 -0.87 -8.48
C ARG A 498 -10.63 -2.23 -8.70
N VAL A 499 -9.47 -2.27 -9.36
CA VAL A 499 -8.71 -3.53 -9.55
C VAL A 499 -8.32 -4.12 -8.18
N ALA A 500 -7.79 -3.33 -7.25
CA ALA A 500 -7.44 -3.76 -5.89
C ALA A 500 -8.68 -4.23 -5.08
N ALA A 501 -9.84 -3.66 -5.36
CA ALA A 501 -11.11 -4.06 -4.74
C ALA A 501 -11.76 -5.32 -5.37
N ARG A 502 -11.25 -5.85 -6.49
CA ARG A 502 -11.85 -7.02 -7.15
C ARG A 502 -11.83 -8.26 -6.25
N ARG A 503 -12.89 -9.05 -6.34
CA ARG A 503 -13.04 -10.33 -5.63
C ARG A 503 -13.41 -11.43 -6.60
N ALA A 504 -12.92 -12.63 -6.32
CA ALA A 504 -13.31 -13.85 -7.00
C ALA A 504 -14.71 -14.32 -6.53
N PRO A 505 -15.39 -15.22 -7.27
CA PRO A 505 -16.73 -15.70 -6.91
C PRO A 505 -16.84 -16.34 -5.51
N ASP A 506 -15.74 -16.90 -5.00
CA ASP A 506 -15.63 -17.48 -3.66
C ASP A 506 -15.34 -16.44 -2.55
N GLY A 507 -15.26 -15.16 -2.90
CA GLY A 507 -14.93 -14.06 -1.99
C GLY A 507 -13.43 -13.81 -1.81
N GLY A 508 -12.57 -14.62 -2.42
CA GLY A 508 -11.11 -14.43 -2.43
C GLY A 508 -10.67 -13.22 -3.25
N PRO A 509 -9.36 -12.89 -3.28
CA PRO A 509 -8.85 -11.80 -4.11
C PRO A 509 -9.02 -12.11 -5.60
N GLY A 510 -9.47 -11.12 -6.37
CA GLY A 510 -9.83 -11.32 -7.79
C GLY A 510 -8.86 -10.74 -8.81
N SER A 511 -7.72 -10.17 -8.38
CA SER A 511 -6.78 -9.48 -9.27
C SER A 511 -5.37 -9.42 -8.69
N TRP A 512 -4.41 -9.04 -9.54
CA TRP A 512 -3.00 -8.85 -9.16
C TRP A 512 -2.77 -7.77 -8.09
N LEU A 513 -3.68 -6.79 -7.92
CA LEU A 513 -3.62 -5.79 -6.85
C LEU A 513 -4.43 -6.19 -5.62
N ALA A 514 -5.39 -7.09 -5.77
CA ALA A 514 -6.22 -7.57 -4.66
C ALA A 514 -5.48 -8.61 -3.79
N ASP A 515 -4.49 -9.31 -4.33
CA ASP A 515 -3.65 -10.28 -3.62
C ASP A 515 -2.19 -9.80 -3.52
N PRO A 516 -1.68 -9.49 -2.31
CA PRO A 516 -0.28 -9.12 -2.09
C PRO A 516 0.73 -10.16 -2.61
N ALA A 517 0.39 -11.46 -2.60
CA ALA A 517 1.26 -12.50 -3.14
C ALA A 517 1.36 -12.43 -4.67
N TRP A 518 0.24 -12.17 -5.36
CA TRP A 518 0.26 -11.97 -6.81
C TRP A 518 0.99 -10.68 -7.18
N TYR A 519 0.78 -9.59 -6.44
CA TYR A 519 1.53 -8.35 -6.62
C TYR A 519 3.04 -8.58 -6.52
N ARG A 520 3.50 -9.25 -5.45
CA ARG A 520 4.92 -9.59 -5.27
C ARG A 520 5.46 -10.41 -6.43
N ARG A 521 4.68 -11.35 -6.98
CA ARG A 521 5.07 -12.11 -8.16
C ARG A 521 5.17 -11.24 -9.42
N VAL A 522 4.18 -10.40 -9.69
CA VAL A 522 4.20 -9.46 -10.83
C VAL A 522 5.42 -8.56 -10.76
N ARG A 523 5.68 -7.97 -9.58
CA ARG A 523 6.85 -7.16 -9.32
C ARG A 523 8.15 -7.94 -9.57
N ALA A 524 8.26 -9.16 -9.06
CA ALA A 524 9.44 -10.00 -9.26
C ALA A 524 9.66 -10.33 -10.75
N MET A 525 8.60 -10.62 -11.51
CA MET A 525 8.68 -10.88 -12.95
C MET A 525 9.20 -9.65 -13.72
N PHE A 526 8.72 -8.45 -13.38
CA PHE A 526 9.20 -7.21 -13.99
C PHE A 526 10.64 -6.85 -13.60
N ALA A 527 10.99 -6.97 -12.32
CA ALA A 527 12.33 -6.69 -11.82
C ALA A 527 13.37 -7.67 -12.38
N ALA A 528 13.00 -8.94 -12.56
CA ALA A 528 13.85 -9.95 -13.17
C ALA A 528 13.84 -9.93 -14.71
N ASP A 529 13.21 -8.93 -15.34
CA ASP A 529 13.09 -8.79 -16.81
C ASP A 529 12.40 -9.98 -17.52
N ARG A 530 11.57 -10.76 -16.82
CA ARG A 530 10.85 -11.93 -17.37
C ARG A 530 9.54 -11.57 -18.09
N VAL A 531 9.20 -10.28 -18.16
CA VAL A 531 8.06 -9.76 -18.92
C VAL A 531 8.56 -8.92 -20.08
N ARG A 532 8.20 -9.30 -21.30
CA ARG A 532 8.62 -8.62 -22.53
C ARG A 532 7.42 -8.00 -23.23
N VAL A 533 7.42 -6.68 -23.30
CA VAL A 533 6.41 -5.88 -24.00
C VAL A 533 6.81 -5.71 -25.46
N VAL A 534 5.94 -6.07 -26.41
CA VAL A 534 6.22 -6.08 -27.84
C VAL A 534 5.14 -5.27 -28.57
N LEU A 535 5.54 -4.22 -29.29
CA LEU A 535 4.67 -3.59 -30.29
C LEU A 535 4.59 -4.54 -31.49
N GLY A 536 3.43 -5.11 -31.78
CA GLY A 536 3.32 -6.13 -32.82
C GLY A 536 1.89 -6.43 -33.23
N ASP A 537 1.73 -6.84 -34.49
CA ASP A 537 0.45 -7.28 -35.02
C ASP A 537 0.28 -8.79 -34.83
N LEU A 538 -0.83 -9.23 -34.22
CA LEU A 538 -1.17 -10.64 -34.14
C LEU A 538 -1.21 -11.29 -35.54
N LEU A 539 -1.65 -10.55 -36.55
CA LEU A 539 -1.77 -11.02 -37.93
C LEU A 539 -0.46 -10.93 -38.72
N GLY A 540 0.56 -10.30 -38.13
CA GLY A 540 1.84 -9.98 -38.76
C GLY A 540 2.77 -11.18 -38.87
N ALA A 541 3.81 -11.02 -39.69
CA ALA A 541 4.86 -12.01 -39.91
C ALA A 541 6.16 -11.69 -39.13
N GLY A 542 6.13 -10.71 -38.21
CA GLY A 542 7.27 -10.30 -37.41
C GLY A 542 7.21 -10.85 -35.99
N ALA A 543 6.42 -10.22 -35.13
CA ALA A 543 6.40 -10.45 -33.68
C ALA A 543 5.91 -11.86 -33.32
N MET A 544 4.77 -12.29 -33.86
CA MET A 544 4.16 -13.59 -33.50
C MET A 544 5.05 -14.80 -33.84
N PRO A 545 5.64 -14.93 -35.05
CA PRO A 545 6.61 -15.99 -35.34
C PRO A 545 7.85 -15.93 -34.43
N ALA A 546 8.37 -14.73 -34.15
CA ALA A 546 9.53 -14.54 -33.30
C ALA A 546 9.25 -14.98 -31.85
N ILE A 547 8.07 -14.67 -31.32
CA ILE A 547 7.61 -15.15 -30.00
C ILE A 547 7.53 -16.68 -29.98
N ALA A 548 6.93 -17.30 -31.01
CA ALA A 548 6.84 -18.76 -31.08
C ALA A 548 8.23 -19.43 -31.08
N ALA A 549 9.17 -18.89 -31.86
CA ALA A 549 10.56 -19.36 -31.90
C ALA A 549 11.28 -19.16 -30.55
N ALA A 550 11.16 -17.97 -29.96
CA ALA A 550 11.78 -17.65 -28.67
C ALA A 550 11.24 -18.55 -27.55
N GLN A 551 9.93 -18.78 -27.50
CA GLN A 551 9.32 -19.68 -26.53
C GLN A 551 9.86 -21.11 -26.65
N GLY A 552 10.02 -21.61 -27.89
CA GLY A 552 10.64 -22.91 -28.14
C GLY A 552 12.09 -22.98 -27.66
N ALA A 553 12.87 -21.91 -27.89
CA ALA A 553 14.26 -21.82 -27.45
C ALA A 553 14.42 -21.74 -25.92
N LEU A 554 13.45 -21.14 -25.22
CA LEU A 554 13.40 -21.11 -23.75
C LEU A 554 13.09 -22.49 -23.13
N GLY A 555 12.67 -23.48 -23.93
CA GLY A 555 12.45 -24.84 -23.46
C GLY A 555 11.22 -25.03 -22.57
N VAL A 556 10.32 -24.04 -22.52
CA VAL A 556 9.10 -24.08 -21.72
C VAL A 556 7.85 -24.02 -22.62
N PRO A 557 6.77 -24.79 -22.31
CA PRO A 557 5.57 -24.78 -23.14
C PRO A 557 4.82 -23.45 -23.03
N MET A 558 4.15 -23.04 -24.11
CA MET A 558 3.24 -21.89 -24.09
C MET A 558 1.92 -22.30 -23.40
N ARG A 559 1.72 -21.92 -22.14
CA ARG A 559 0.58 -22.40 -21.34
C ARG A 559 -0.69 -21.60 -21.52
N VAL A 560 -0.55 -20.29 -21.68
CA VAL A 560 -1.69 -19.39 -21.73
C VAL A 560 -1.51 -18.42 -22.89
N VAL A 561 -2.51 -18.37 -23.77
CA VAL A 561 -2.66 -17.35 -24.79
C VAL A 561 -3.93 -16.57 -24.53
N TYR A 562 -3.81 -15.29 -24.21
CA TYR A 562 -4.94 -14.39 -23.94
C TYR A 562 -5.15 -13.42 -25.10
N LEU A 563 -6.31 -13.47 -25.75
CA LEU A 563 -6.60 -12.71 -26.97
C LEU A 563 -7.61 -11.57 -26.73
N SER A 564 -8.06 -11.37 -25.48
CA SER A 564 -9.19 -10.47 -25.16
C SER A 564 -10.34 -10.71 -26.15
N ASN A 565 -10.97 -9.67 -26.68
CA ASN A 565 -11.95 -9.76 -27.76
C ASN A 565 -11.36 -9.44 -29.15
N ALA A 566 -10.03 -9.44 -29.30
CA ALA A 566 -9.37 -9.02 -30.54
C ALA A 566 -9.80 -9.87 -31.76
N GLU A 567 -10.06 -11.16 -31.54
CA GLU A 567 -10.49 -12.09 -32.60
C GLU A 567 -11.85 -11.75 -33.22
N GLU A 568 -12.67 -10.88 -32.60
CA GLU A 568 -13.92 -10.37 -33.18
C GLU A 568 -13.68 -9.43 -34.38
N TYR A 569 -12.47 -8.87 -34.50
CA TYR A 569 -12.18 -7.79 -35.45
C TYR A 569 -11.38 -8.22 -36.68
N PHE A 570 -10.90 -9.46 -36.74
CA PHE A 570 -10.08 -9.92 -37.87
C PHE A 570 -10.49 -11.27 -38.45
N ALA A 571 -9.84 -11.64 -39.54
CA ALA A 571 -9.81 -12.98 -40.09
C ALA A 571 -8.42 -13.57 -39.83
N TYR A 572 -8.33 -14.88 -39.65
CA TYR A 572 -7.06 -15.54 -39.35
C TYR A 572 -6.15 -15.54 -40.58
N SER A 573 -5.15 -14.65 -40.56
CA SER A 573 -4.12 -14.59 -41.60
C SER A 573 -3.30 -15.89 -41.64
N GLU A 574 -2.66 -16.16 -42.78
CA GLU A 574 -1.75 -17.30 -42.87
C GLU A 574 -0.58 -17.19 -41.88
N ALA A 575 -0.09 -15.97 -41.63
CA ALA A 575 0.95 -15.71 -40.65
C ALA A 575 0.48 -16.01 -39.22
N PHE A 576 -0.73 -15.60 -38.83
CA PHE A 576 -1.32 -15.94 -37.54
C PHE A 576 -1.42 -17.47 -37.36
N ARG A 577 -2.00 -18.17 -38.35
CA ARG A 577 -2.15 -19.63 -38.32
C ARG A 577 -0.81 -20.35 -38.16
N ARG A 578 0.20 -19.96 -38.94
CA ARG A 578 1.55 -20.55 -38.85
C ARG A 578 2.21 -20.27 -37.50
N SER A 579 2.07 -19.05 -36.99
CA SER A 579 2.71 -18.66 -35.72
C SER A 579 2.10 -19.41 -34.54
N VAL A 580 0.76 -19.43 -34.43
CA VAL A 580 0.05 -20.18 -33.39
C VAL A 580 0.35 -21.67 -33.51
N GLY A 581 0.31 -22.23 -34.73
CA GLY A 581 0.63 -23.65 -34.94
C GLY A 581 2.08 -24.03 -34.63
N ALA A 582 3.01 -23.08 -34.61
CA ALA A 582 4.41 -23.30 -34.27
C ALA A 582 4.71 -23.14 -32.76
N MET A 583 3.77 -22.62 -31.96
CA MET A 583 3.97 -22.47 -30.53
C MET A 583 4.06 -23.84 -29.84
N PRO A 584 4.96 -24.01 -28.84
CA PRO A 584 5.12 -25.27 -28.13
C PRO A 584 3.99 -25.48 -27.11
N PHE A 585 2.78 -25.77 -27.60
CA PHE A 585 1.63 -26.13 -26.77
C PHE A 585 1.70 -27.58 -26.28
N ASP A 586 1.07 -27.85 -25.14
CA ASP A 586 0.86 -29.20 -24.62
C ASP A 586 -0.59 -29.40 -24.12
N GLU A 587 -0.91 -30.52 -23.47
CA GLU A 587 -2.29 -30.82 -23.07
C GLU A 587 -2.90 -29.88 -22.01
N ARG A 588 -2.11 -29.14 -21.22
CA ARG A 588 -2.65 -28.18 -20.23
C ARG A 588 -2.71 -26.75 -20.77
N SER A 589 -2.32 -26.55 -22.02
CA SER A 589 -2.26 -25.22 -22.62
C SER A 589 -3.66 -24.74 -22.99
N VAL A 590 -3.95 -23.47 -22.72
CA VAL A 590 -5.29 -22.87 -22.91
C VAL A 590 -5.24 -21.55 -23.66
N VAL A 591 -6.31 -21.26 -24.38
CA VAL A 591 -6.58 -19.98 -25.04
C VAL A 591 -7.77 -19.32 -24.35
N LEU A 592 -7.60 -18.05 -23.98
CA LEU A 592 -8.56 -17.24 -23.24
C LEU A 592 -9.03 -16.08 -24.12
N ARG A 593 -10.33 -15.82 -24.14
CA ARG A 593 -10.92 -14.73 -24.92
C ARG A 593 -12.24 -14.24 -24.35
N THR A 594 -12.53 -12.97 -24.57
CA THR A 594 -13.82 -12.35 -24.30
C THR A 594 -14.60 -12.12 -25.59
N VAL A 595 -15.93 -12.08 -25.49
CA VAL A 595 -16.81 -11.73 -26.63
C VAL A 595 -17.85 -10.72 -26.17
N ALA A 596 -18.18 -9.76 -27.04
CA ALA A 596 -19.16 -8.70 -26.76
C ALA A 596 -20.63 -9.18 -26.80
N ARG A 597 -20.90 -10.42 -27.23
CA ARG A 597 -22.26 -10.98 -27.35
C ARG A 597 -22.89 -11.23 -25.97
N ARG A 598 -24.21 -11.00 -25.87
CA ARG A 598 -25.02 -11.34 -24.68
C ARG A 598 -24.96 -12.83 -24.38
N VAL A 599 -24.68 -13.15 -23.12
CA VAL A 599 -24.72 -14.51 -22.55
C VAL A 599 -26.14 -15.07 -22.61
N PRO A 600 -26.35 -16.34 -23.00
CA PRO A 600 -27.61 -17.04 -22.77
C PRO A 600 -27.93 -17.06 -21.26
N GLY A 601 -29.06 -16.48 -20.84
CA GLY A 601 -29.48 -16.47 -19.43
C GLY A 601 -29.45 -15.12 -18.71
N GLY A 602 -29.15 -14.01 -19.39
CA GLY A 602 -29.52 -12.66 -18.91
C GLY A 602 -28.58 -12.01 -17.89
N THR A 603 -27.31 -12.42 -17.79
CA THR A 603 -26.33 -11.72 -16.93
C THR A 603 -26.09 -10.28 -17.41
N ARG A 604 -25.95 -9.32 -16.48
CA ARG A 604 -25.65 -7.89 -16.77
C ARG A 604 -24.18 -7.61 -17.16
N ARG A 605 -23.36 -8.63 -17.40
CA ARG A 605 -21.93 -8.47 -17.70
C ARG A 605 -21.72 -7.84 -19.08
N ALA A 606 -20.72 -6.95 -19.18
CA ALA A 606 -20.34 -6.32 -20.43
C ALA A 606 -19.61 -7.28 -21.39
N TRP A 607 -18.95 -8.30 -20.83
CA TRP A 607 -18.16 -9.28 -21.57
C TRP A 607 -18.54 -10.70 -21.18
N HIS A 608 -18.52 -11.59 -22.16
CA HIS A 608 -18.67 -13.02 -21.95
C HIS A 608 -17.31 -13.71 -22.07
N TYR A 609 -16.94 -14.49 -21.05
CA TYR A 609 -15.61 -15.09 -20.92
C TYR A 609 -15.62 -16.51 -21.48
N GLN A 610 -14.58 -16.87 -22.22
CA GLN A 610 -14.45 -18.19 -22.82
C GLN A 610 -13.05 -18.77 -22.61
N VAL A 611 -12.97 -20.10 -22.56
CA VAL A 611 -11.72 -20.84 -22.49
C VAL A 611 -11.76 -22.03 -23.45
N GLU A 612 -10.65 -22.25 -24.15
CA GLU A 612 -10.47 -23.32 -25.13
C GLU A 612 -9.14 -24.04 -24.90
N PRO A 613 -9.07 -25.38 -24.99
CA PRO A 613 -7.79 -26.08 -25.00
C PRO A 613 -6.98 -25.69 -26.24
N ALA A 614 -5.70 -25.32 -26.09
CA ALA A 614 -4.90 -24.78 -27.18
C ALA A 614 -4.75 -25.74 -28.37
N ARG A 615 -4.72 -27.06 -28.12
CA ARG A 615 -4.75 -28.06 -29.20
C ARG A 615 -6.01 -27.97 -30.07
N GLY A 616 -7.17 -27.81 -29.43
CA GLY A 616 -8.44 -27.63 -30.15
C GLY A 616 -8.45 -26.35 -30.98
N PHE A 617 -7.82 -25.29 -30.50
CA PHE A 617 -7.67 -24.05 -31.26
C PHE A 617 -6.77 -24.23 -32.48
N VAL A 618 -5.60 -24.87 -32.32
CA VAL A 618 -4.68 -25.19 -33.42
C VAL A 618 -5.37 -26.04 -34.48
N ASP A 619 -6.08 -27.10 -34.09
CA ASP A 619 -6.80 -27.98 -35.02
C ASP A 619 -7.79 -27.19 -35.87
N ARG A 620 -8.55 -26.25 -35.26
CA ARG A 620 -9.48 -25.37 -35.99
C ARG A 620 -8.78 -24.45 -36.96
N LEU A 621 -7.61 -23.92 -36.60
CA LEU A 621 -6.82 -23.08 -37.50
C LEU A 621 -6.29 -23.83 -38.73
N THR A 622 -6.28 -25.17 -38.73
CA THR A 622 -5.95 -25.96 -39.93
C THR A 622 -7.14 -26.14 -40.89
N VAL A 623 -8.37 -25.98 -40.40
CA VAL A 623 -9.59 -26.15 -41.20
C VAL A 623 -9.80 -24.92 -42.10
N ARG A 624 -9.75 -25.13 -43.42
CA ARG A 624 -9.87 -24.04 -44.41
C ARG A 624 -11.14 -23.19 -44.27
N ARG A 625 -12.25 -23.78 -43.80
CA ARG A 625 -13.54 -23.09 -43.60
C ARG A 625 -13.58 -22.22 -42.34
N VAL A 626 -12.67 -22.43 -41.38
CA VAL A 626 -12.56 -21.59 -40.18
C VAL A 626 -11.75 -20.36 -40.57
N GLU A 627 -12.41 -19.33 -41.08
CA GLU A 627 -11.77 -18.08 -41.53
C GLU A 627 -11.60 -17.07 -40.40
N ARG A 628 -12.45 -17.13 -39.37
CA ARG A 628 -12.47 -16.21 -38.23
C ARG A 628 -13.15 -16.83 -37.02
N PHE A 629 -13.03 -16.19 -35.85
CA PHE A 629 -13.64 -16.66 -34.61
C PHE A 629 -15.16 -16.88 -34.71
N ALA A 630 -15.87 -15.92 -35.31
CA ALA A 630 -17.33 -15.99 -35.48
C ALA A 630 -17.82 -17.24 -36.24
N SER A 631 -16.95 -17.93 -37.00
CA SER A 631 -17.30 -19.16 -37.72
C SER A 631 -17.55 -20.37 -36.82
N TYR A 632 -17.07 -20.35 -35.58
CA TYR A 632 -17.17 -21.49 -34.64
C TYR A 632 -17.45 -21.07 -33.19
N ALA A 633 -17.72 -19.78 -32.95
CA ALA A 633 -17.99 -19.23 -31.62
C ALA A 633 -19.14 -19.96 -30.87
N ASP A 634 -20.13 -20.47 -31.61
CA ASP A 634 -21.31 -21.14 -31.06
C ASP A 634 -21.05 -22.61 -30.66
N GLU A 635 -19.84 -23.14 -30.90
CA GLU A 635 -19.45 -24.47 -30.41
C GLU A 635 -19.16 -24.49 -28.90
N ALA A 636 -18.93 -23.32 -28.30
CA ALA A 636 -18.65 -23.21 -26.88
C ALA A 636 -19.92 -23.40 -26.04
N SER A 637 -19.87 -24.30 -25.06
CA SER A 637 -20.99 -24.56 -24.14
C SER A 637 -20.88 -23.68 -22.90
N TYR A 638 -21.96 -22.95 -22.56
CA TYR A 638 -21.97 -22.10 -21.37
C TYR A 638 -22.05 -22.92 -20.08
N SER A 639 -21.11 -22.69 -19.14
CA SER A 639 -21.19 -23.20 -17.78
C SER A 639 -21.81 -22.15 -16.87
N ALA A 640 -23.04 -22.40 -16.40
CA ALA A 640 -23.73 -21.50 -15.47
C ALA A 640 -23.03 -21.42 -14.10
N GLU A 641 -22.44 -22.53 -13.65
CA GLU A 641 -21.68 -22.62 -12.40
C GLU A 641 -20.36 -21.85 -12.48
N GLY A 642 -19.66 -21.95 -13.60
CA GLY A 642 -18.38 -21.26 -13.82
C GLY A 642 -18.51 -19.84 -14.39
N GLY A 643 -19.69 -19.44 -14.88
CA GLY A 643 -19.91 -18.15 -15.54
C GLY A 643 -19.07 -17.93 -16.81
N VAL A 644 -18.57 -19.01 -17.42
CA VAL A 644 -17.62 -19.03 -18.55
C VAL A 644 -18.11 -20.05 -19.59
N SER A 645 -17.85 -19.81 -20.88
CA SER A 645 -18.07 -20.82 -21.92
C SER A 645 -16.84 -21.68 -22.17
N LEU A 646 -17.07 -22.99 -22.28
CA LEU A 646 -16.05 -24.01 -22.49
C LEU A 646 -16.15 -24.57 -23.91
N PHE A 647 -15.05 -24.56 -24.65
CA PHE A 647 -14.97 -25.33 -25.90
C PHE A 647 -14.79 -26.83 -25.61
N PRO A 648 -15.15 -27.72 -26.56
CA PRO A 648 -14.94 -29.15 -26.41
C PRO A 648 -13.49 -29.50 -26.04
N GLY A 649 -13.31 -30.47 -25.15
CA GLY A 649 -12.00 -30.89 -24.63
C GLY A 649 -11.79 -30.59 -23.15
N PHE A 650 -12.66 -29.79 -22.52
CA PHE A 650 -12.80 -29.77 -21.06
C PHE A 650 -13.80 -30.86 -20.63
N SER A 651 -13.34 -31.89 -19.92
CA SER A 651 -14.26 -32.86 -19.28
C SER A 651 -15.06 -32.15 -18.20
N SER A 652 -16.36 -32.45 -18.09
CA SER A 652 -17.34 -31.92 -17.12
C SER A 652 -17.06 -32.30 -15.65
N GLY A 653 -15.80 -32.31 -15.24
CA GLY A 653 -15.31 -32.89 -13.99
C GLY A 653 -14.36 -31.99 -13.22
N VAL A 654 -14.54 -30.66 -13.27
CA VAL A 654 -14.00 -29.79 -12.21
C VAL A 654 -14.96 -29.87 -11.02
N SER A 655 -15.04 -31.04 -10.39
CA SER A 655 -15.56 -31.14 -9.04
C SER A 655 -14.45 -30.69 -8.09
N GLY A 656 -14.79 -29.75 -7.20
CA GLY A 656 -13.85 -29.13 -6.28
C GLY A 656 -13.00 -30.16 -5.52
N GLY A 657 -11.72 -30.24 -5.89
CA GLY A 657 -10.69 -30.85 -5.07
C GLY A 657 -10.38 -29.89 -3.92
N ARG A 658 -10.91 -30.17 -2.72
CA ARG A 658 -10.35 -29.64 -1.49
C ARG A 658 -8.87 -30.00 -1.42
N GLY A 659 -8.07 -29.03 -0.98
CA GLY A 659 -6.62 -29.12 -0.90
C GLY A 659 -6.13 -30.43 -0.32
N GLY A 660 -5.21 -31.06 -1.05
CA GLY A 660 -4.20 -31.94 -0.50
C GLY A 660 -2.90 -31.16 -0.46
N ASP A 661 -2.44 -30.86 0.76
CA ASP A 661 -1.09 -30.40 1.09
C ASP A 661 -0.06 -31.48 0.74
N PRO A 662 1.22 -31.13 0.56
CA PRO A 662 2.08 -31.01 1.74
C PRO A 662 2.92 -29.73 1.84
#